data_AF-A0A6J6TJN9-F1
#
_entry.id   AF-A0A6J6TJN9-F1
#
_cell.length_a   1.000
_cell.length_b   1.000
_cell.length_c   1.000
_cell.angle_alpha   90.00
_cell.angle_beta   90.00
_cell.angle_gamma   90.00
#
_symmetry.space_group_name_H-M   'P 1'
#
loop_
_entity.id
_entity.type
_entity.pdbx_description
1 polymer ?
#
loop_
_entity_poly.entity_id
_entity_poly.type
_entity_poly.pdbx_seq_one_letter_code
_entity_poly.pdbx_strand_id
1 'polypeptide(L)'
;MKTTPTIRCGLAANPSPLSGAARDPFLDAIRTIALLRVMLWHTFGDPVLTYVIAAVPTMFFVAGSLLAKSLDRRPWPRVLADRARRILLPLWAFAAVAFVAMRVAWLLDPSPRTAVPWRSIIFWIVPLGDPQGSAWEGGWMSQPLWYIRATFWLFLLSPLLRSALRRFGLVVFVPPVMAVFALDVLTRNPAVTIHAAPELLWQIGDLALYSIFLMAGFAHRDGRFAHLRPSGWFGGAALAGIASTAWILTQPVPLHVVNNSHPAHLFVGTAWLCLFLACRAPITAVAMTSAGRAIVGWISLRTMTIYLWHSTAVILTYQVLASGDDRPPGVYAAAMIAGMVSITMVFVVAFGWVEDLAARRRLLVCPLLVASGDSPGDRAPFAAHRRSVYRFVGVPSLAGVLLLGGCAFMTQPMSGEAAAAADGAVGGAVDGGVVASRVAKKPPVPSQAPPRPEFERAPSTSAPASTTSERRAAVVAPAATIAPAAPLAPEADDALATAIQRTVDEWRARWNVPGIAVGVVQPGSLSWRGASGADPVTGAAVDVDDRFDITSITKTFTGTLVFQLAAEGSIDLDAPLPRLVRVPDFPYAAGITVRQLLTHRTGLVPYRDTRAYAAAPDAIDTPDKALAAALLEPLQFAPGTKSAYSSTNFLVLGFLVEEVTGLGYDALLEQQLFEPVDLRSTTHSPPSALAPNFATSGIVTDTADLLRWGIALYRDHTVIDVVGLAAMHQIDTSTGLGPAVYGYCPCTIDDSGREHWQWIGHTGGTTQLAYSDTDDIAIALNVTDSLWLENRGRAVAELLTLLRAAVLGATPRAAIPSFS
;
A
#
# COMPACT_ATOMS: atom_id res chain seq x y z
N MET A 1 -65.90 -41.79 -17.24
CA MET A 1 -64.99 -42.23 -16.16
C MET A 1 -63.57 -41.91 -16.57
N LYS A 2 -62.77 -41.40 -15.62
CA LYS A 2 -61.40 -40.86 -15.79
C LYS A 2 -60.45 -41.82 -16.52
N THR A 3 -59.74 -41.32 -17.54
CA THR A 3 -58.44 -41.89 -17.96
C THR A 3 -57.52 -40.81 -18.54
N THR A 4 -56.26 -40.95 -18.17
CA THR A 4 -55.07 -40.10 -18.29
C THR A 4 -54.65 -39.77 -19.74
N PRO A 5 -54.09 -38.59 -20.04
CA PRO A 5 -53.33 -38.42 -21.27
C PRO A 5 -51.85 -38.75 -21.03
N THR A 6 -51.41 -39.78 -21.74
CA THR A 6 -50.03 -40.20 -21.94
C THR A 6 -49.24 -39.16 -22.74
N ILE A 7 -48.05 -38.79 -22.26
CA ILE A 7 -47.08 -37.96 -22.99
C ILE A 7 -46.41 -38.85 -24.05
N ARG A 8 -46.67 -38.59 -25.33
CA ARG A 8 -45.90 -39.14 -26.45
C ARG A 8 -44.75 -38.20 -26.81
N CYS A 9 -43.54 -38.74 -26.75
CA CYS A 9 -42.30 -38.15 -27.22
C CYS A 9 -42.31 -38.09 -28.76
N GLY A 10 -42.25 -36.89 -29.34
CA GLY A 10 -42.15 -36.66 -30.78
C GLY A 10 -40.84 -35.97 -31.12
N LEU A 11 -39.94 -36.71 -31.76
CA LEU A 11 -38.75 -36.19 -32.46
C LEU A 11 -39.20 -35.37 -33.68
N ALA A 12 -38.94 -34.06 -33.66
CA ALA A 12 -38.92 -33.19 -34.84
C ALA A 12 -37.72 -32.24 -34.69
N ALA A 13 -36.62 -32.54 -35.39
CA ALA A 13 -36.25 -31.93 -36.67
C ALA A 13 -35.50 -30.59 -36.48
N ASN A 14 -34.22 -30.62 -36.89
CA ASN A 14 -33.22 -29.54 -36.96
C ASN A 14 -33.72 -28.10 -36.75
N PRO A 15 -33.15 -27.33 -35.80
CA PRO A 15 -33.36 -25.89 -35.77
C PRO A 15 -32.54 -25.23 -36.89
N SER A 16 -33.25 -24.67 -37.87
CA SER A 16 -32.75 -23.64 -38.77
C SER A 16 -32.27 -22.40 -38.00
N PRO A 17 -31.25 -21.67 -38.47
CA PRO A 17 -30.54 -20.65 -37.70
C PRO A 17 -31.36 -19.36 -37.60
N LEU A 18 -32.11 -19.18 -36.52
CA LEU A 18 -32.81 -17.93 -36.25
C LEU A 18 -31.89 -16.88 -35.62
N SER A 19 -31.81 -15.76 -36.31
CA SER A 19 -30.98 -14.59 -36.08
C SER A 19 -31.55 -13.71 -34.96
N GLY A 20 -31.06 -13.91 -33.74
CA GLY A 20 -31.39 -13.10 -32.56
C GLY A 20 -30.18 -12.92 -31.65
N ALA A 21 -29.35 -11.90 -31.93
CA ALA A 21 -28.25 -11.41 -31.07
C ALA A 21 -27.37 -12.48 -30.39
N ALA A 22 -26.66 -13.30 -31.19
CA ALA A 22 -25.61 -14.17 -30.65
C ALA A 22 -24.63 -13.36 -29.78
N ARG A 23 -24.58 -13.70 -28.48
CA ARG A 23 -23.48 -13.35 -27.57
C ARG A 23 -22.21 -13.98 -28.15
N ASP A 24 -21.09 -13.27 -28.10
CA ASP A 24 -19.81 -13.82 -28.56
C ASP A 24 -19.16 -14.54 -27.36
N PRO A 25 -19.18 -15.88 -27.30
CA PRO A 25 -18.77 -16.61 -26.10
C PRO A 25 -17.28 -16.38 -25.78
N PHE A 26 -16.47 -16.08 -26.81
CA PHE A 26 -15.07 -15.72 -26.63
C PHE A 26 -14.92 -14.40 -25.86
N LEU A 27 -15.63 -13.35 -26.29
CA LEU A 27 -15.53 -12.03 -25.65
C LEU A 27 -16.07 -12.05 -24.22
N ASP A 28 -17.14 -12.79 -23.97
CA ASP A 28 -17.70 -12.97 -22.63
C ASP A 28 -16.71 -13.76 -21.72
N ALA A 29 -16.02 -14.77 -22.27
CA ALA A 29 -15.03 -15.57 -21.54
C ALA A 29 -13.79 -14.75 -21.15
N ILE A 30 -13.15 -14.04 -22.09
CA ILE A 30 -11.94 -13.25 -21.77
C ILE A 30 -12.24 -12.09 -20.82
N ARG A 31 -13.44 -11.50 -20.89
CA ARG A 31 -13.91 -10.50 -19.92
C ARG A 31 -14.08 -11.12 -18.53
N THR A 32 -14.62 -12.33 -18.46
CA THR A 32 -14.78 -13.07 -17.20
C THR A 32 -13.42 -13.38 -16.58
N ILE A 33 -12.48 -13.89 -17.38
CA ILE A 33 -11.09 -14.15 -16.97
C ILE A 33 -10.43 -12.87 -16.44
N ALA A 34 -10.57 -11.75 -17.17
CA ALA A 34 -10.03 -10.47 -16.74
C ALA A 34 -10.62 -10.00 -15.41
N LEU A 35 -11.94 -10.09 -15.23
CA LEU A 35 -12.60 -9.70 -13.97
C LEU A 35 -12.14 -10.55 -12.79
N LEU A 36 -12.04 -11.87 -12.97
CA LEU A 36 -11.53 -12.77 -11.93
C LEU A 36 -10.09 -12.44 -11.55
N ARG A 37 -9.23 -12.14 -12.53
CA ARG A 37 -7.85 -11.70 -12.26
C ARG A 37 -7.83 -10.39 -11.48
N VAL A 38 -8.70 -9.42 -11.79
CA VAL A 38 -8.80 -8.17 -11.01
C VAL A 38 -9.16 -8.46 -9.56
N MET A 39 -10.11 -9.37 -9.33
CA MET A 39 -10.49 -9.75 -7.96
C MET A 39 -9.33 -10.41 -7.22
N LEU A 40 -8.63 -11.37 -7.84
CA LEU A 40 -7.48 -12.04 -7.23
C LEU A 40 -6.35 -11.07 -6.85
N TRP A 41 -6.05 -10.10 -7.72
CA TRP A 41 -5.07 -9.05 -7.42
C TRP A 41 -5.45 -8.27 -6.16
N HIS A 42 -6.68 -7.77 -6.05
CA HIS A 42 -7.11 -7.01 -4.88
C HIS A 42 -7.27 -7.88 -3.62
N THR A 43 -7.38 -9.20 -3.77
CA THR A 43 -7.42 -10.13 -2.63
C THR A 43 -6.02 -10.48 -2.09
N PHE A 44 -4.99 -10.55 -2.95
CA PHE A 44 -3.67 -11.06 -2.53
C PHE A 44 -2.52 -10.07 -2.66
N GLY A 45 -2.67 -9.00 -3.44
CA GLY A 45 -1.63 -8.00 -3.62
C GLY A 45 -0.35 -8.47 -4.34
N ASP A 46 -0.29 -9.71 -4.83
CA ASP A 46 0.95 -10.25 -5.43
C ASP A 46 1.26 -9.60 -6.80
N PRO A 47 2.38 -8.84 -6.96
CA PRO A 47 2.75 -8.16 -8.19
C PRO A 47 2.84 -9.09 -9.40
N VAL A 48 3.18 -10.37 -9.18
CA VAL A 48 3.25 -11.40 -10.23
C VAL A 48 1.92 -11.53 -10.96
N LEU A 49 0.78 -11.38 -10.26
CA LEU A 49 -0.55 -11.40 -10.87
C LEU A 49 -0.78 -10.28 -11.89
N THR A 50 0.00 -9.20 -11.83
CA THR A 50 -0.10 -8.14 -12.84
C THR A 50 0.60 -8.49 -14.16
N TYR A 51 1.57 -9.40 -14.12
CA TYR A 51 2.22 -10.00 -15.30
C TYR A 51 1.44 -11.20 -15.85
N VAL A 52 0.68 -11.89 -14.99
CA VAL A 52 -0.14 -13.03 -15.35
C VAL A 52 -1.56 -12.57 -15.71
N ILE A 53 -1.84 -12.51 -17.01
CA ILE A 53 -3.08 -12.03 -17.65
C ILE A 53 -3.25 -10.52 -17.52
N ALA A 54 -3.22 -9.78 -18.62
CA ALA A 54 -3.48 -8.33 -18.61
C ALA A 54 -4.99 -8.02 -18.59
N ALA A 55 -5.55 -7.83 -17.39
CA ALA A 55 -6.99 -7.71 -17.21
C ALA A 55 -7.59 -6.44 -17.83
N VAL A 56 -7.05 -5.25 -17.50
CA VAL A 56 -7.64 -3.97 -17.94
C VAL A 56 -7.57 -3.78 -19.47
N PRO A 57 -6.44 -4.04 -20.16
CA PRO A 57 -6.36 -4.01 -21.62
C PRO A 57 -7.39 -4.91 -22.29
N THR A 58 -7.59 -6.12 -21.75
CA THR A 58 -8.59 -7.08 -22.22
C THR A 58 -10.02 -6.52 -22.08
N MET A 59 -10.33 -5.88 -20.95
CA MET A 59 -11.65 -5.27 -20.74
C MET A 59 -11.93 -4.13 -21.74
N PHE A 60 -10.93 -3.29 -22.05
CA PHE A 60 -11.08 -2.23 -23.07
C PHE A 60 -11.21 -2.80 -24.48
N PHE A 61 -10.48 -3.86 -24.82
CA PHE A 61 -10.66 -4.59 -26.07
C PHE A 61 -12.10 -5.11 -26.24
N VAL A 62 -12.63 -5.79 -25.21
CA VAL A 62 -14.02 -6.28 -25.22
C VAL A 62 -15.02 -5.12 -25.32
N ALA A 63 -14.79 -4.03 -24.58
CA ALA A 63 -15.62 -2.84 -24.64
C ALA A 63 -15.67 -2.25 -26.06
N GLY A 64 -14.51 -2.15 -26.73
CA GLY A 64 -14.39 -1.71 -28.12
C GLY A 64 -15.20 -2.58 -29.07
N SER A 65 -15.00 -3.90 -29.05
CA SER A 65 -15.72 -4.84 -29.91
C SER A 65 -17.25 -4.75 -29.77
N LEU A 66 -17.75 -4.63 -28.54
CA LEU A 66 -19.18 -4.49 -28.25
C LEU A 66 -19.74 -3.11 -28.66
N LEU A 67 -18.95 -2.06 -28.50
CA LEU A 67 -19.34 -0.70 -28.85
C LEU A 67 -19.37 -0.50 -30.37
N ALA A 68 -18.42 -1.06 -31.12
CA ALA A 68 -18.48 -1.14 -32.59
C ALA A 68 -19.77 -1.80 -33.07
N LYS A 69 -20.12 -2.98 -32.52
CA LYS A 69 -21.39 -3.66 -32.84
C LYS A 69 -22.62 -2.80 -32.57
N SER A 70 -22.57 -1.96 -31.54
CA SER A 70 -23.68 -1.08 -31.16
C SER A 70 -23.79 0.13 -32.10
N LEU A 71 -22.65 0.74 -32.43
CA LEU A 71 -22.52 1.86 -33.36
C LEU A 71 -22.87 1.50 -34.81
N ASP A 72 -22.75 0.22 -35.21
CA ASP A 72 -23.22 -0.25 -36.53
C ASP A 72 -24.74 -0.35 -36.63
N ARG A 73 -25.43 -0.50 -35.49
CA ARG A 73 -26.87 -0.77 -35.44
C ARG A 73 -27.70 0.47 -35.13
N ARG A 74 -27.11 1.50 -34.54
CA ARG A 74 -27.82 2.68 -34.02
C ARG A 74 -26.97 3.94 -34.18
N PRO A 75 -27.60 5.12 -34.35
CA PRO A 75 -26.91 6.41 -34.34
C PRO A 75 -26.13 6.62 -33.04
N TRP A 76 -24.93 7.22 -33.15
CA TRP A 76 -24.01 7.37 -32.02
C TRP A 76 -24.64 8.06 -30.79
N PRO A 77 -25.49 9.11 -30.89
CA PRO A 77 -26.02 9.75 -29.67
C PRO A 77 -26.89 8.80 -28.85
N ARG A 78 -27.66 7.92 -29.52
CA ARG A 78 -28.48 6.91 -28.84
C ARG A 78 -27.63 5.84 -28.19
N VAL A 79 -26.52 5.43 -28.82
CA VAL A 79 -25.58 4.47 -28.26
C VAL A 79 -24.91 5.03 -27.01
N LEU A 80 -24.44 6.29 -27.05
CA LEU A 80 -23.84 6.95 -25.90
C LEU A 80 -24.85 7.11 -24.75
N ALA A 81 -26.09 7.53 -25.02
CA ALA A 81 -27.13 7.65 -24.00
C ALA A 81 -27.49 6.28 -23.37
N ASP A 82 -27.60 5.23 -24.18
CA ASP A 82 -27.84 3.86 -23.70
C ASP A 82 -26.68 3.36 -22.84
N ARG A 83 -25.44 3.68 -23.20
CA ARG A 83 -24.24 3.23 -22.48
C ARG A 83 -24.00 4.04 -21.20
N ALA A 84 -24.16 5.35 -21.24
CA ALA A 84 -24.06 6.23 -20.09
C ALA A 84 -25.02 5.77 -18.99
N ARG A 85 -26.28 5.45 -19.33
CA ARG A 85 -27.22 4.86 -18.36
C ARG A 85 -26.71 3.57 -17.72
N ARG A 86 -26.10 2.68 -18.51
CA ARG A 86 -25.59 1.38 -18.04
C ARG A 86 -24.37 1.50 -17.13
N ILE A 87 -23.64 2.61 -17.20
CA ILE A 87 -22.49 2.89 -16.34
C ILE A 87 -22.93 3.70 -15.11
N LEU A 88 -23.66 4.80 -15.33
CA LEU A 88 -24.02 5.76 -14.30
C LEU A 88 -25.02 5.22 -13.28
N LEU A 89 -26.02 4.42 -13.66
CA LEU A 89 -26.99 3.92 -12.68
C LEU A 89 -26.35 2.99 -11.63
N PRO A 90 -25.56 1.96 -12.02
CA PRO A 90 -24.80 1.16 -11.04
C PRO A 90 -23.83 2.00 -10.21
N LEU A 91 -23.13 2.96 -10.84
CA LEU A 91 -22.23 3.88 -10.14
C LEU A 91 -22.97 4.70 -9.08
N TRP A 92 -24.14 5.26 -9.39
CA TRP A 92 -24.92 6.06 -8.44
C TRP A 92 -25.46 5.23 -7.28
N ALA A 93 -25.84 3.98 -7.53
CA ALA A 93 -26.23 3.07 -6.46
C ALA A 93 -25.06 2.78 -5.50
N PHE A 94 -23.86 2.56 -6.04
CA PHE A 94 -22.64 2.40 -5.26
C PHE A 94 -22.26 3.68 -4.51
N ALA A 95 -22.23 4.82 -5.20
CA ALA A 95 -21.91 6.13 -4.64
C ALA A 95 -22.86 6.56 -3.52
N ALA A 96 -24.15 6.22 -3.62
CA ALA A 96 -25.11 6.48 -2.55
C ALA A 96 -24.74 5.74 -1.26
N VAL A 97 -24.31 4.47 -1.36
CA VAL A 97 -23.89 3.69 -0.19
C VAL A 97 -22.55 4.21 0.35
N ALA A 98 -21.57 4.45 -0.53
CA ALA A 98 -20.28 5.00 -0.12
C ALA A 98 -20.42 6.36 0.57
N PHE A 99 -21.29 7.24 0.06
CA PHE A 99 -21.56 8.53 0.68
C PHE A 99 -22.22 8.38 2.05
N VAL A 100 -23.21 7.49 2.19
CA VAL A 100 -23.82 7.22 3.50
C VAL A 100 -22.76 6.69 4.47
N ALA A 101 -21.90 5.77 4.06
CA ALA A 101 -20.82 5.25 4.90
C ALA A 101 -19.85 6.37 5.33
N MET A 102 -19.37 7.20 4.40
CA MET A 102 -18.49 8.33 4.71
C MET A 102 -19.17 9.37 5.63
N ARG A 103 -20.47 9.64 5.44
CA ARG A 103 -21.22 10.55 6.32
C ARG A 103 -21.47 9.97 7.70
N VAL A 104 -21.75 8.68 7.81
CA VAL A 104 -21.89 8.00 9.10
C VAL A 104 -20.56 8.01 9.84
N ALA A 105 -19.45 7.69 9.17
CA ALA A 105 -18.11 7.78 9.76
C ALA A 105 -17.81 9.18 10.30
N TRP A 106 -18.08 10.23 9.52
CA TRP A 106 -17.94 11.62 9.96
C TRP A 106 -18.85 11.98 11.16
N LEU A 107 -20.08 11.46 11.21
CA LEU A 107 -20.99 11.72 12.32
C LEU A 107 -20.55 11.03 13.61
N LEU A 108 -19.85 9.91 13.51
CA LEU A 108 -19.40 9.15 14.67
C LEU A 108 -18.03 9.61 15.19
N ASP A 109 -17.14 10.03 14.29
CA ASP A 109 -15.84 10.63 14.62
C ASP A 109 -15.59 11.83 13.69
N PRO A 110 -15.88 13.09 14.07
CA PRO A 110 -15.63 14.25 13.21
C PRO A 110 -14.14 14.66 13.22
N SER A 111 -13.32 14.01 12.38
CA SER A 111 -11.87 14.24 12.29
C SER A 111 -11.42 14.41 10.83
N PRO A 112 -10.22 14.98 10.55
CA PRO A 112 -9.68 15.02 9.19
C PRO A 112 -9.64 13.64 8.50
N ARG A 113 -9.52 12.56 9.28
CA ARG A 113 -9.53 11.16 8.81
C ARG A 113 -10.88 10.76 8.21
N THR A 114 -11.98 11.22 8.79
CA THR A 114 -13.35 10.90 8.36
C THR A 114 -14.01 11.99 7.51
N ALA A 115 -13.32 13.11 7.31
CA ALA A 115 -13.81 14.24 6.53
C ALA A 115 -14.23 13.81 5.12
N VAL A 116 -15.43 14.23 4.70
CA VAL A 116 -15.94 13.95 3.35
C VAL A 116 -15.31 14.94 2.37
N PRO A 117 -14.67 14.48 1.28
CA PRO A 117 -14.01 15.35 0.32
C PRO A 117 -15.03 15.99 -0.62
N TRP A 118 -15.74 17.02 -0.14
CA TRP A 118 -16.84 17.67 -0.85
C TRP A 118 -16.46 18.20 -2.24
N ARG A 119 -15.20 18.60 -2.44
CA ARG A 119 -14.72 19.12 -3.73
C ARG A 119 -14.68 18.05 -4.83
N SER A 120 -14.38 16.80 -4.48
CA SER A 120 -14.26 15.68 -5.43
C SER A 120 -15.52 14.82 -5.50
N ILE A 121 -16.52 15.08 -4.65
CA ILE A 121 -17.76 14.28 -4.61
C ILE A 121 -18.52 14.28 -5.94
N ILE A 122 -18.37 15.35 -6.74
CA ILE A 122 -18.97 15.42 -8.07
C ILE A 122 -18.47 14.30 -8.98
N PHE A 123 -17.24 13.82 -8.79
CA PHE A 123 -16.66 12.71 -9.56
C PHE A 123 -17.25 11.34 -9.21
N TRP A 124 -17.88 11.20 -8.05
CA TRP A 124 -18.69 10.02 -7.70
C TRP A 124 -20.02 9.97 -8.46
N ILE A 125 -20.52 11.12 -8.92
CA ILE A 125 -21.76 11.24 -9.68
C ILE A 125 -21.47 11.19 -11.18
N VAL A 126 -20.50 11.96 -11.64
CA VAL A 126 -20.07 12.02 -13.04
C VAL A 126 -18.56 11.80 -13.09
N PRO A 127 -18.07 10.66 -13.60
CA PRO A 127 -16.67 10.26 -13.48
C PRO A 127 -15.78 10.98 -14.52
N LEU A 128 -15.68 12.31 -14.37
CA LEU A 128 -14.82 13.17 -15.19
C LEU A 128 -13.39 13.22 -14.65
N GLY A 129 -13.23 13.06 -13.33
CA GLY A 129 -11.95 12.94 -12.63
C GLY A 129 -11.95 11.72 -11.71
N ASP A 130 -10.83 11.46 -11.05
CA ASP A 130 -10.75 10.37 -10.07
C ASP A 130 -11.49 10.81 -8.79
N PRO A 131 -12.54 10.09 -8.37
CA PRO A 131 -13.23 10.39 -7.12
C PRO A 131 -12.31 10.11 -5.94
N GLN A 132 -12.29 11.01 -4.96
CA GLN A 132 -11.56 10.79 -3.71
C GLN A 132 -12.56 10.39 -2.62
N GLY A 133 -12.18 9.45 -1.75
CA GLY A 133 -12.90 9.15 -0.52
C GLY A 133 -12.27 9.83 0.70
N SER A 134 -12.90 9.66 1.85
CA SER A 134 -12.33 10.07 3.14
C SER A 134 -11.08 9.25 3.47
N ALA A 135 -10.14 9.78 4.25
CA ALA A 135 -8.88 9.05 4.51
C ALA A 135 -9.08 7.70 5.21
N TRP A 136 -10.13 7.54 6.04
CA TRP A 136 -10.44 6.26 6.72
C TRP A 136 -10.74 5.12 5.75
N GLU A 137 -11.29 5.40 4.57
CA GLU A 137 -11.62 4.34 3.61
C GLU A 137 -10.42 3.90 2.79
N GLY A 138 -9.21 4.47 3.00
CA GLY A 138 -7.95 3.92 2.47
C GLY A 138 -7.92 3.67 0.96
N GLY A 139 -8.81 4.29 0.17
CA GLY A 139 -8.93 4.05 -1.26
C GLY A 139 -9.79 2.83 -1.64
N TRP A 140 -10.34 2.07 -0.71
CA TRP A 140 -11.04 0.81 -0.96
C TRP A 140 -12.31 0.91 -1.80
N MET A 141 -13.04 2.02 -1.63
CA MET A 141 -14.23 2.36 -2.40
C MET A 141 -13.88 3.29 -3.56
N SER A 142 -12.91 4.19 -3.38
CA SER A 142 -12.60 5.24 -4.34
C SER A 142 -11.60 4.82 -5.43
N GLN A 143 -10.54 4.08 -5.10
CA GLN A 143 -9.48 3.67 -6.04
C GLN A 143 -10.01 2.91 -7.25
N PRO A 144 -10.88 1.88 -7.13
CA PRO A 144 -11.35 1.14 -8.31
C PRO A 144 -12.11 2.01 -9.33
N LEU A 145 -12.55 3.22 -8.95
CA LEU A 145 -13.36 4.07 -9.81
C LEU A 145 -12.55 4.76 -10.93
N TRP A 146 -11.21 4.76 -10.88
CA TRP A 146 -10.38 5.28 -11.99
C TRP A 146 -10.69 4.56 -13.32
N TYR A 147 -10.99 3.26 -13.28
CA TYR A 147 -11.37 2.48 -14.46
C TYR A 147 -12.71 2.97 -15.05
N ILE A 148 -13.65 3.35 -14.18
CA ILE A 148 -14.95 3.89 -14.59
C ILE A 148 -14.76 5.25 -15.25
N ARG A 149 -13.88 6.12 -14.73
CA ARG A 149 -13.47 7.37 -15.38
C ARG A 149 -12.86 7.11 -16.76
N ALA A 150 -11.83 6.27 -16.86
CA ALA A 150 -11.17 5.98 -18.13
C ALA A 150 -12.15 5.39 -19.16
N THR A 151 -13.03 4.48 -18.72
CA THR A 151 -14.12 3.94 -19.53
C THR A 151 -15.10 5.04 -19.97
N PHE A 152 -15.41 5.98 -19.09
CA PHE A 152 -16.33 7.09 -19.36
C PHE A 152 -15.82 7.98 -20.50
N TRP A 153 -14.59 8.47 -20.36
CA TRP A 153 -13.94 9.28 -21.38
C TRP A 153 -13.77 8.55 -22.72
N LEU A 154 -13.30 7.30 -22.70
CA LEU A 154 -13.11 6.53 -23.93
C LEU A 154 -14.42 6.19 -24.64
N PHE A 155 -15.53 6.00 -23.92
CA PHE A 155 -16.82 5.84 -24.61
C PHE A 155 -17.26 7.15 -25.27
N LEU A 156 -17.06 8.31 -24.63
CA LEU A 156 -17.39 9.61 -25.22
C LEU A 156 -16.58 9.85 -26.50
N LEU A 157 -15.30 9.50 -26.48
CA LEU A 157 -14.39 9.59 -27.62
C LEU A 157 -14.63 8.50 -28.67
N SER A 158 -15.43 7.47 -28.36
CA SER A 158 -15.61 6.30 -29.23
C SER A 158 -16.08 6.58 -30.67
N PRO A 159 -17.00 7.53 -30.95
CA PRO A 159 -17.40 7.81 -32.32
C PRO A 159 -16.26 8.42 -33.13
N LEU A 160 -15.46 9.29 -32.50
CA LEU A 160 -14.29 9.92 -33.09
C LEU A 160 -13.20 8.88 -33.37
N LEU A 161 -12.85 8.08 -32.37
CA LEU A 161 -11.84 7.01 -32.49
C LEU A 161 -12.24 5.99 -33.57
N ARG A 162 -13.52 5.62 -33.62
CA ARG A 162 -14.03 4.72 -34.66
C ARG A 162 -13.98 5.33 -36.06
N SER A 163 -14.35 6.60 -36.19
CA SER A 163 -14.26 7.33 -37.45
C SER A 163 -12.80 7.43 -37.92
N ALA A 164 -11.87 7.73 -37.00
CA ALA A 164 -10.44 7.80 -37.28
C ALA A 164 -9.89 6.43 -37.74
N LEU A 165 -10.24 5.33 -37.05
CA LEU A 165 -9.84 3.98 -37.45
C LEU A 165 -10.36 3.60 -38.85
N ARG A 166 -11.60 3.98 -39.20
CA ARG A 166 -12.14 3.72 -40.53
C ARG A 166 -11.43 4.53 -41.61
N ARG A 167 -11.07 5.78 -41.32
CA ARG A 167 -10.41 6.70 -42.25
C ARG A 167 -8.92 6.40 -42.45
N PHE A 168 -8.19 6.13 -41.37
CA PHE A 168 -6.73 6.01 -41.38
C PHE A 168 -6.23 4.56 -41.21
N GLY A 169 -7.13 3.59 -41.03
CA GLY A 169 -6.75 2.19 -40.82
C GLY A 169 -5.88 2.01 -39.58
N LEU A 170 -4.95 1.05 -39.62
CA LEU A 170 -4.08 0.72 -38.47
C LEU A 170 -3.04 1.81 -38.15
N VAL A 171 -2.86 2.82 -39.01
CA VAL A 171 -1.96 3.95 -38.73
C VAL A 171 -2.46 4.80 -37.55
N VAL A 172 -3.76 4.76 -37.26
CA VAL A 172 -4.37 5.49 -36.13
C VAL A 172 -3.82 5.07 -34.76
N PHE A 173 -3.15 3.92 -34.66
CA PHE A 173 -2.54 3.45 -33.42
C PHE A 173 -1.22 4.16 -33.10
N VAL A 174 -0.55 4.78 -34.08
CA VAL A 174 0.76 5.41 -33.89
C VAL A 174 0.69 6.57 -32.88
N PRO A 175 -0.22 7.56 -32.99
CA PRO A 175 -0.27 8.66 -32.04
C PRO A 175 -0.44 8.24 -30.56
N PRO A 176 -1.41 7.37 -30.17
CA PRO A 176 -1.53 6.97 -28.77
C PRO A 176 -0.38 6.09 -28.28
N VAL A 177 0.25 5.27 -29.14
CA VAL A 177 1.47 4.54 -28.77
C VAL A 177 2.60 5.51 -28.47
N MET A 178 2.83 6.51 -29.34
CA MET A 178 3.84 7.55 -29.10
C MET A 178 3.54 8.35 -27.84
N ALA A 179 2.26 8.66 -27.58
CA ALA A 179 1.83 9.36 -26.38
C ALA A 179 2.14 8.58 -25.10
N VAL A 180 1.98 7.25 -25.09
CA VAL A 180 2.32 6.39 -23.94
C VAL A 180 3.80 6.56 -23.55
N PHE A 181 4.72 6.53 -24.51
CA PHE A 181 6.14 6.71 -24.22
C PHE A 181 6.51 8.16 -23.90
N ALA A 182 5.94 9.12 -24.63
CA ALA A 182 6.20 10.54 -24.37
C ALA A 182 5.72 10.94 -22.96
N LEU A 183 4.55 10.48 -22.54
CA LEU A 183 4.00 10.75 -21.20
C LEU A 183 4.79 10.02 -20.11
N ASP A 184 5.28 8.81 -20.34
CA ASP A 184 6.17 8.12 -19.39
C ASP A 184 7.49 8.89 -19.20
N VAL A 185 8.07 9.45 -20.26
CA VAL A 185 9.25 10.32 -20.16
C VAL A 185 8.93 11.63 -19.43
N LEU A 186 7.80 12.26 -19.75
CA LEU A 186 7.39 13.54 -19.13
C LEU A 186 7.08 13.36 -17.64
N THR A 187 6.37 12.31 -17.26
CA THR A 187 6.00 12.02 -15.86
C THR A 187 7.20 11.68 -14.99
N ARG A 188 8.27 11.11 -15.57
CA ARG A 188 9.55 10.88 -14.88
C ARG A 188 10.42 12.13 -14.79
N ASN A 189 10.12 13.19 -15.55
CA ASN A 189 10.92 14.41 -15.55
C ASN A 189 10.42 15.36 -14.44
N PRO A 190 11.20 15.59 -13.36
CA PRO A 190 10.78 16.45 -12.26
C PRO A 190 10.57 17.92 -12.69
N ALA A 191 11.15 18.35 -13.83
CA ALA A 191 10.95 19.69 -14.37
C ALA A 191 9.57 19.91 -15.02
N VAL A 192 8.81 18.84 -15.29
CA VAL A 192 7.48 18.91 -15.94
C VAL A 192 6.41 18.50 -14.93
N THR A 193 6.17 19.35 -13.93
CA THR A 193 5.09 19.16 -12.96
C THR A 193 3.95 20.15 -13.20
N ILE A 194 2.73 19.65 -13.37
CA ILE A 194 1.53 20.49 -13.42
C ILE A 194 1.00 20.62 -11.99
N HIS A 195 1.52 21.59 -11.24
CA HIS A 195 1.18 21.75 -9.81
C HIS A 195 -0.34 21.88 -9.54
N ALA A 196 -1.09 22.44 -10.49
CA ALA A 196 -2.54 22.59 -10.38
C ALA A 196 -3.32 21.27 -10.53
N ALA A 197 -2.71 20.23 -11.13
CA ALA A 197 -3.36 18.94 -11.39
C ALA A 197 -2.30 17.83 -11.50
N PRO A 198 -1.74 17.37 -10.36
CA PRO A 198 -0.61 16.43 -10.35
C PRO A 198 -0.91 15.09 -11.06
N GLU A 199 -2.16 14.63 -11.03
CA GLU A 199 -2.58 13.37 -11.66
C GLU A 199 -2.94 13.51 -13.16
N LEU A 200 -2.93 14.74 -13.72
CA LEU A 200 -3.46 14.97 -15.05
C LEU A 200 -2.67 14.22 -16.14
N LEU A 201 -1.35 14.23 -16.07
CA LEU A 201 -0.51 13.53 -17.04
C LEU A 201 -0.74 12.01 -16.99
N TRP A 202 -0.91 11.47 -15.77
CA TRP A 202 -1.23 10.06 -15.56
C TRP A 202 -2.60 9.70 -16.15
N GLN A 203 -3.62 10.52 -15.90
CA GLN A 203 -4.97 10.35 -16.44
C GLN A 203 -4.99 10.42 -17.97
N ILE A 204 -4.17 11.28 -18.59
CA ILE A 204 -4.01 11.33 -20.05
C ILE A 204 -3.29 10.07 -20.54
N GLY A 205 -2.29 9.57 -19.79
CA GLY A 205 -1.61 8.31 -20.05
C GLY A 205 -2.57 7.13 -20.11
N ASP A 206 -3.54 7.05 -19.17
CA ASP A 206 -4.60 6.04 -19.20
C ASP A 206 -5.42 6.12 -20.49
N LEU A 207 -5.83 7.32 -20.89
CA LEU A 207 -6.61 7.50 -22.12
C LEU A 207 -5.81 7.09 -23.35
N ALA A 208 -4.52 7.45 -23.42
CA ALA A 208 -3.63 7.05 -24.49
C ALA A 208 -3.51 5.52 -24.55
N LEU A 209 -3.13 4.89 -23.44
CA LEU A 209 -2.94 3.44 -23.34
C LEU A 209 -4.21 2.66 -23.69
N TYR A 210 -5.33 2.98 -23.03
CA TYR A 210 -6.54 2.17 -23.18
C TYR A 210 -7.29 2.46 -24.49
N SER A 211 -7.05 3.61 -25.14
CA SER A 211 -7.58 3.86 -26.49
C SER A 211 -7.01 2.87 -27.51
N ILE A 212 -5.75 2.43 -27.35
CA ILE A 212 -5.10 1.41 -28.19
C ILE A 212 -5.93 0.13 -28.14
N PHE A 213 -6.22 -0.37 -26.94
CA PHE A 213 -6.96 -1.62 -26.77
C PHE A 213 -8.44 -1.48 -27.17
N LEU A 214 -9.08 -0.35 -26.91
CA LEU A 214 -10.43 -0.05 -27.40
C LEU A 214 -10.49 -0.09 -28.94
N MET A 215 -9.55 0.58 -29.62
CA MET A 215 -9.45 0.57 -31.08
C MET A 215 -9.09 -0.80 -31.63
N ALA A 216 -8.28 -1.60 -30.92
CA ALA A 216 -8.02 -2.99 -31.28
C ALA A 216 -9.33 -3.81 -31.28
N GLY A 217 -10.25 -3.54 -30.34
CA GLY A 217 -11.59 -4.11 -30.33
C GLY A 217 -12.43 -3.70 -31.55
N PHE A 218 -12.38 -2.42 -31.94
CA PHE A 218 -13.03 -1.95 -33.17
C PHE A 218 -12.45 -2.63 -34.42
N ALA A 219 -11.12 -2.73 -34.51
CA ALA A 219 -10.42 -3.35 -35.63
C ALA A 219 -10.73 -4.85 -35.73
N HIS A 220 -10.80 -5.55 -34.59
CA HIS A 220 -11.23 -6.95 -34.52
C HIS A 220 -12.66 -7.12 -35.04
N ARG A 221 -13.58 -6.26 -34.60
CA ARG A 221 -14.99 -6.31 -35.03
C ARG A 221 -15.17 -5.98 -36.52
N ASP A 222 -14.41 -5.03 -37.03
CA ASP A 222 -14.42 -4.62 -38.44
C ASP A 222 -13.67 -5.63 -39.33
N GLY A 223 -13.17 -6.75 -38.79
CA GLY A 223 -12.52 -7.82 -39.55
C GLY A 223 -11.12 -7.47 -40.05
N ARG A 224 -10.50 -6.39 -39.55
CA ARG A 224 -9.17 -5.93 -39.98
C ARG A 224 -8.08 -6.97 -39.71
N PHE A 225 -8.28 -7.84 -38.72
CA PHE A 225 -7.37 -8.92 -38.37
C PHE A 225 -7.76 -10.30 -38.94
N ALA A 226 -8.74 -10.38 -39.84
CA ALA A 226 -9.25 -11.66 -40.35
C ALA A 226 -8.21 -12.48 -41.14
N HIS A 227 -7.15 -11.83 -41.63
CA HIS A 227 -6.05 -12.48 -42.34
C HIS A 227 -5.04 -13.17 -41.42
N LEU A 228 -5.05 -12.87 -40.11
CA LEU A 228 -4.08 -13.43 -39.16
C LEU A 228 -4.50 -14.84 -38.70
N ARG A 229 -3.61 -15.81 -38.94
CA ARG A 229 -3.71 -17.18 -38.40
C ARG A 229 -3.29 -17.20 -36.92
N PRO A 230 -3.65 -18.25 -36.15
CA PRO A 230 -3.21 -18.40 -34.75
C PRO A 230 -1.69 -18.27 -34.57
N SER A 231 -0.88 -18.75 -35.52
CA SER A 231 0.58 -18.59 -35.48
C SER A 231 1.04 -17.13 -35.55
N GLY A 232 0.34 -16.28 -36.32
CA GLY A 232 0.61 -14.85 -36.36
C GLY A 232 0.34 -14.18 -35.01
N TRP A 233 -0.71 -14.61 -34.32
CA TRP A 233 -1.01 -14.14 -32.96
C TRP A 233 0.00 -14.64 -31.93
N PHE A 234 0.46 -15.88 -32.00
CA PHE A 234 1.56 -16.35 -31.16
C PHE A 234 2.85 -15.57 -31.42
N GLY A 235 3.16 -15.26 -32.69
CA GLY A 235 4.30 -14.39 -33.04
C GLY A 235 4.16 -13.00 -32.44
N GLY A 236 2.97 -12.38 -32.54
CA GLY A 236 2.68 -11.10 -31.90
C GLY A 236 2.80 -11.14 -30.38
N ALA A 237 2.34 -12.22 -29.74
CA ALA A 237 2.47 -12.42 -28.30
C ALA A 237 3.94 -12.56 -27.89
N ALA A 238 4.75 -13.31 -28.66
CA ALA A 238 6.18 -13.48 -28.40
C ALA A 238 6.94 -12.16 -28.56
N LEU A 239 6.67 -11.38 -29.62
CA LEU A 239 7.30 -10.07 -29.82
C LEU A 239 6.95 -9.08 -28.70
N ALA A 240 5.67 -9.00 -28.33
CA ALA A 240 5.23 -8.16 -27.22
C ALA A 240 5.79 -8.65 -25.87
N GLY A 241 5.94 -9.97 -25.69
CA GLY A 241 6.59 -10.56 -24.53
C GLY A 241 8.08 -10.21 -24.46
N ILE A 242 8.81 -10.28 -25.56
CA ILE A 242 10.22 -9.85 -25.65
C ILE A 242 10.34 -8.36 -25.33
N ALA A 243 9.48 -7.51 -25.92
CA ALA A 243 9.46 -6.08 -25.64
C ALA A 243 9.13 -5.79 -24.17
N SER A 244 8.18 -6.53 -23.59
CA SER A 244 7.85 -6.46 -22.16
C SER A 244 9.06 -6.79 -21.31
N THR A 245 9.71 -7.94 -21.55
CA THR A 245 10.90 -8.35 -20.80
C THR A 245 12.03 -7.35 -20.96
N ALA A 246 12.31 -6.88 -22.17
CA ALA A 246 13.31 -5.87 -22.42
C ALA A 246 13.01 -4.58 -21.65
N TRP A 247 11.76 -4.11 -21.65
CA TRP A 247 11.34 -2.93 -20.90
C TRP A 247 11.52 -3.13 -19.40
N ILE A 248 11.00 -4.22 -18.83
CA ILE A 248 11.08 -4.50 -17.38
C ILE A 248 12.54 -4.62 -16.91
N LEU A 249 13.42 -5.18 -17.74
CA LEU A 249 14.83 -5.34 -17.41
C LEU A 249 15.65 -4.05 -17.55
N THR A 250 15.18 -3.09 -18.35
CA THR A 250 15.94 -1.86 -18.66
C THR A 250 15.34 -0.59 -18.08
N GLN A 251 14.09 -0.64 -17.63
CA GLN A 251 13.34 0.51 -17.14
C GLN A 251 12.77 0.24 -15.75
N PRO A 252 12.71 1.24 -14.86
CA PRO A 252 12.02 1.10 -13.58
C PRO A 252 10.53 0.87 -13.82
N VAL A 253 9.99 -0.17 -13.20
CA VAL A 253 8.55 -0.44 -13.09
C VAL A 253 8.21 -0.31 -11.60
N PRO A 254 7.54 0.79 -11.17
CA PRO A 254 7.30 1.06 -9.76
C PRO A 254 6.57 -0.09 -9.05
N LEU A 255 7.08 -0.49 -7.88
CA LEU A 255 6.59 -1.62 -7.07
C LEU A 255 6.56 -2.97 -7.81
N HIS A 256 7.24 -3.08 -8.95
CA HIS A 256 7.10 -4.21 -9.87
C HIS A 256 5.66 -4.47 -10.31
N VAL A 257 4.77 -3.48 -10.23
CA VAL A 257 3.37 -3.60 -10.63
C VAL A 257 3.23 -3.11 -12.06
N VAL A 258 2.82 -3.98 -12.99
CA VAL A 258 2.67 -3.63 -14.41
C VAL A 258 1.76 -2.41 -14.62
N ASN A 259 0.72 -2.28 -13.80
CA ASN A 259 -0.23 -1.17 -13.88
C ASN A 259 0.41 0.20 -13.55
N ASN A 260 1.57 0.23 -12.88
CA ASN A 260 2.28 1.46 -12.51
C ASN A 260 3.25 1.94 -13.60
N SER A 261 3.21 1.35 -14.80
CA SER A 261 3.97 1.84 -15.97
C SER A 261 3.13 1.65 -17.23
N HIS A 262 2.68 2.74 -17.87
CA HIS A 262 1.89 2.64 -19.11
C HIS A 262 2.60 1.86 -20.22
N PRO A 263 3.92 2.02 -20.46
CA PRO A 263 4.64 1.20 -21.43
C PRO A 263 4.70 -0.29 -21.06
N ALA A 264 4.99 -0.64 -19.80
CA ALA A 264 4.98 -2.03 -19.36
C ALA A 264 3.58 -2.65 -19.55
N HIS A 265 2.54 -1.90 -19.19
CA HIS A 265 1.15 -2.31 -19.36
C HIS A 265 0.75 -2.45 -20.83
N LEU A 266 1.28 -1.61 -21.72
CA LEU A 266 1.11 -1.74 -23.17
C LEU A 266 1.68 -3.07 -23.67
N PHE A 267 2.90 -3.42 -23.29
CA PHE A 267 3.56 -4.64 -23.76
C PHE A 267 2.93 -5.91 -23.18
N VAL A 268 2.75 -5.98 -21.86
CA VAL A 268 2.09 -7.12 -21.19
C VAL A 268 0.64 -7.25 -21.69
N GLY A 269 -0.06 -6.13 -21.82
CA GLY A 269 -1.40 -6.03 -22.41
C GLY A 269 -1.50 -6.63 -23.81
N THR A 270 -0.58 -6.22 -24.68
CA THR A 270 -0.51 -6.70 -26.07
C THR A 270 -0.16 -8.18 -26.12
N ALA A 271 0.79 -8.65 -25.30
CA ALA A 271 1.19 -10.05 -25.24
C ALA A 271 0.00 -10.96 -24.90
N TRP A 272 -0.74 -10.62 -23.82
CA TRP A 272 -1.90 -11.40 -23.39
C TRP A 272 -3.09 -11.30 -24.35
N LEU A 273 -3.35 -10.13 -24.94
CA LEU A 273 -4.41 -9.98 -25.93
C LEU A 273 -4.12 -10.85 -27.17
N CYS A 274 -2.89 -10.82 -27.68
CA CYS A 274 -2.46 -11.69 -28.77
C CYS A 274 -2.61 -13.17 -28.40
N LEU A 275 -2.21 -13.56 -27.19
CA LEU A 275 -2.37 -14.94 -26.72
C LEU A 275 -3.84 -15.36 -26.63
N PHE A 276 -4.74 -14.50 -26.13
CA PHE A 276 -6.17 -14.78 -26.14
C PHE A 276 -6.73 -14.95 -27.55
N LEU A 277 -6.28 -14.13 -28.51
CA LEU A 277 -6.69 -14.25 -29.91
C LEU A 277 -6.13 -15.51 -30.59
N ALA A 278 -4.90 -15.91 -30.25
CA ALA A 278 -4.30 -17.18 -30.69
C ALA A 278 -5.10 -18.38 -30.14
N CYS A 279 -5.51 -18.30 -28.88
CA CYS A 279 -6.27 -19.33 -28.16
C CYS A 279 -7.80 -19.16 -28.27
N ARG A 280 -8.30 -18.42 -29.27
CA ARG A 280 -9.74 -18.15 -29.41
C ARG A 280 -10.59 -19.42 -29.43
N ALA A 281 -10.20 -20.42 -30.22
CA ALA A 281 -10.95 -21.66 -30.37
C ALA A 281 -11.05 -22.46 -29.05
N PRO A 282 -9.95 -22.80 -28.34
CA PRO A 282 -10.04 -23.52 -27.08
C PRO A 282 -10.78 -22.72 -25.99
N ILE A 283 -10.57 -21.41 -25.90
CA ILE A 283 -11.30 -20.56 -24.94
C ILE A 283 -12.81 -20.60 -25.21
N THR A 284 -13.20 -20.52 -26.48
CA THR A 284 -14.62 -20.62 -26.89
C THR A 284 -15.18 -22.00 -26.58
N ALA A 285 -14.42 -23.07 -26.81
CA ALA A 285 -14.85 -24.43 -26.51
C ALA A 285 -15.15 -24.62 -25.02
N VAL A 286 -14.27 -24.14 -24.14
CA VAL A 286 -14.48 -24.18 -22.68
C VAL A 286 -15.68 -23.34 -22.27
N ALA A 287 -15.81 -22.12 -22.79
CA ALA A 287 -16.94 -21.23 -22.52
C ALA A 287 -18.29 -21.79 -23.00
N MET A 288 -18.26 -22.68 -24.00
CA MET A 288 -19.43 -23.36 -24.56
C MET A 288 -19.72 -24.72 -23.90
N THR A 289 -19.03 -25.10 -22.85
CA THR A 289 -19.49 -26.21 -21.98
C THR A 289 -20.75 -25.80 -21.21
N SER A 290 -21.51 -26.76 -20.67
CA SER A 290 -22.70 -26.45 -19.85
C SER A 290 -22.33 -25.59 -18.63
N ALA A 291 -21.27 -25.97 -17.92
CA ALA A 291 -20.72 -25.21 -16.80
C ALA A 291 -20.17 -23.84 -17.23
N GLY A 292 -19.39 -23.80 -18.33
CA GLY A 292 -18.83 -22.56 -18.87
C GLY A 292 -19.90 -21.53 -19.22
N ARG A 293 -20.97 -21.94 -19.92
CA ARG A 293 -22.09 -21.04 -20.27
C ARG A 293 -22.79 -20.49 -19.04
N ALA A 294 -22.98 -21.31 -18.02
CA ALA A 294 -23.62 -20.89 -16.78
C ALA A 294 -22.75 -19.84 -16.05
N ILE A 295 -21.47 -20.14 -15.83
CA ILE A 295 -20.54 -19.27 -15.10
C ILE A 295 -20.29 -17.96 -15.86
N VAL A 296 -19.84 -18.05 -17.11
CA VAL A 296 -19.53 -16.88 -17.96
C VAL A 296 -20.77 -16.04 -18.19
N GLY A 297 -21.92 -16.69 -18.46
CA GLY A 297 -23.19 -16.00 -18.68
C GLY A 297 -23.65 -15.22 -17.46
N TRP A 298 -23.46 -15.77 -16.26
CA TRP A 298 -23.83 -15.13 -15.00
C TRP A 298 -22.92 -13.95 -14.66
N ILE A 299 -21.60 -14.15 -14.69
CA ILE A 299 -20.62 -13.09 -14.41
C ILE A 299 -20.79 -11.93 -15.40
N SER A 300 -21.05 -12.23 -16.67
CA SER A 300 -21.27 -11.22 -17.71
C SER A 300 -22.56 -10.40 -17.52
N LEU A 301 -23.55 -10.94 -16.81
CA LEU A 301 -24.80 -10.24 -16.48
C LEU A 301 -24.68 -9.29 -15.28
N ARG A 302 -23.63 -9.46 -14.47
CA ARG A 302 -23.42 -8.79 -13.18
C ARG A 302 -22.06 -8.11 -13.06
N THR A 303 -21.42 -7.82 -14.19
CA THR A 303 -20.03 -7.33 -14.17
C THR A 303 -19.90 -5.98 -13.50
N MET A 304 -20.84 -5.04 -13.66
CA MET A 304 -20.69 -3.73 -13.02
C MET A 304 -20.86 -3.84 -11.51
N THR A 305 -21.83 -4.63 -11.04
CA THR A 305 -22.00 -4.90 -9.62
C THR A 305 -20.80 -5.64 -9.04
N ILE A 306 -20.32 -6.70 -9.69
CA ILE A 306 -19.11 -7.42 -9.24
C ILE A 306 -17.92 -6.44 -9.18
N TYR A 307 -17.71 -5.66 -10.24
CA TYR A 307 -16.59 -4.71 -10.30
C TYR A 307 -16.68 -3.60 -9.25
N LEU A 308 -17.83 -3.00 -9.01
CA LEU A 308 -17.94 -1.90 -8.04
C LEU A 308 -17.77 -2.39 -6.60
N TRP A 309 -18.25 -3.59 -6.30
CA TRP A 309 -18.33 -4.08 -4.93
C TRP A 309 -17.20 -5.03 -4.50
N HIS A 310 -16.35 -5.49 -5.43
CA HIS A 310 -15.31 -6.47 -5.10
C HIS A 310 -14.34 -5.97 -4.03
N SER A 311 -13.79 -4.76 -4.14
CA SER A 311 -12.84 -4.24 -3.16
C SER A 311 -13.45 -4.13 -1.75
N THR A 312 -14.71 -3.68 -1.66
CA THR A 312 -15.45 -3.70 -0.40
C THR A 312 -15.65 -5.13 0.13
N ALA A 313 -15.95 -6.09 -0.74
CA ALA A 313 -16.09 -7.49 -0.35
C ALA A 313 -14.77 -8.10 0.14
N VAL A 314 -13.61 -7.71 -0.40
CA VAL A 314 -12.29 -8.12 0.11
C VAL A 314 -12.14 -7.71 1.57
N ILE A 315 -12.38 -6.43 1.89
CA ILE A 315 -12.16 -5.91 3.24
C ILE A 315 -13.13 -6.52 4.24
N LEU A 316 -14.41 -6.62 3.87
CA LEU A 316 -15.38 -7.29 4.73
C LEU A 316 -14.99 -8.75 4.97
N THR A 317 -14.35 -9.41 4.00
CA THR A 317 -13.82 -10.77 4.18
C THR A 317 -12.66 -10.78 5.15
N TYR A 318 -11.69 -9.86 5.01
CA TYR A 318 -10.59 -9.71 5.97
C TYR A 318 -11.11 -9.48 7.40
N GLN A 319 -12.12 -8.62 7.56
CA GLN A 319 -12.72 -8.35 8.86
C GLN A 319 -13.42 -9.59 9.46
N VAL A 320 -14.09 -10.39 8.63
CA VAL A 320 -14.77 -11.63 9.07
C VAL A 320 -13.77 -12.72 9.43
N LEU A 321 -12.65 -12.82 8.72
CA LEU A 321 -11.61 -13.82 8.99
C LEU A 321 -10.69 -13.44 10.16
N ALA A 322 -10.76 -12.19 10.62
CA ALA A 322 -9.94 -11.56 11.66
C ALA A 322 -8.44 -11.43 11.29
N SER A 323 -7.78 -10.36 11.77
CA SER A 323 -6.31 -10.30 11.81
C SER A 323 -5.81 -11.35 12.81
N GLY A 324 -4.81 -12.15 12.45
CA GLY A 324 -4.31 -13.25 13.28
C GLY A 324 -4.98 -14.62 13.07
N ASP A 325 -5.51 -14.91 11.88
CA ASP A 325 -6.03 -16.24 11.53
C ASP A 325 -4.90 -17.26 11.29
N ASP A 326 -4.67 -18.17 12.26
CA ASP A 326 -3.60 -19.19 12.24
C ASP A 326 -3.79 -20.33 11.21
N ARG A 327 -4.69 -20.17 10.24
CA ARG A 327 -4.92 -21.20 9.20
C ARG A 327 -3.67 -21.35 8.32
N PRO A 328 -3.34 -22.58 7.87
CA PRO A 328 -2.28 -22.79 6.90
C PRO A 328 -2.46 -21.91 5.66
N PRO A 329 -1.39 -21.39 5.01
CA PRO A 329 -1.50 -20.41 3.93
C PRO A 329 -2.47 -20.78 2.80
N GLY A 330 -2.50 -22.06 2.40
CA GLY A 330 -3.44 -22.54 1.38
C GLY A 330 -4.90 -22.57 1.83
N VAL A 331 -5.15 -22.82 3.11
CA VAL A 331 -6.50 -22.81 3.71
C VAL A 331 -6.97 -21.37 3.91
N TYR A 332 -6.08 -20.49 4.36
CA TYR A 332 -6.36 -19.05 4.45
C TYR A 332 -6.71 -18.47 3.07
N ALA A 333 -5.90 -18.75 2.05
CA ALA A 333 -6.17 -18.32 0.68
C ALA A 333 -7.52 -18.83 0.16
N ALA A 334 -7.85 -20.10 0.43
CA ALA A 334 -9.15 -20.67 0.07
C ALA A 334 -10.31 -19.99 0.82
N ALA A 335 -10.14 -19.69 2.11
CA ALA A 335 -11.12 -18.99 2.93
C ALA A 335 -11.33 -17.54 2.44
N MET A 336 -10.25 -16.83 2.12
CA MET A 336 -10.29 -15.48 1.52
C MET A 336 -11.06 -15.48 0.21
N ILE A 337 -10.77 -16.42 -0.69
CA ILE A 337 -11.50 -16.53 -1.97
C ILE A 337 -12.98 -16.85 -1.71
N ALA A 338 -13.28 -17.79 -0.81
CA ALA A 338 -14.65 -18.19 -0.50
C ALA A 338 -15.45 -17.04 0.13
N GLY A 339 -14.86 -16.31 1.08
CA GLY A 339 -15.46 -15.14 1.72
C GLY A 339 -15.69 -14.01 0.72
N MET A 340 -14.67 -13.68 -0.08
CA MET A 340 -14.75 -12.65 -1.13
C MET A 340 -15.86 -12.94 -2.13
N VAL A 341 -15.96 -14.19 -2.62
CA VAL A 341 -17.01 -14.62 -3.54
C VAL A 341 -18.39 -14.57 -2.86
N SER A 342 -18.48 -15.00 -1.60
CA SER A 342 -19.74 -15.02 -0.84
C SER A 342 -20.27 -13.62 -0.57
N ILE A 343 -19.43 -12.70 -0.10
CA ILE A 343 -19.81 -11.31 0.16
C ILE A 343 -20.11 -10.57 -1.14
N THR A 344 -19.33 -10.81 -2.20
CA THR A 344 -19.65 -10.28 -3.54
C THR A 344 -21.01 -10.78 -4.01
N MET A 345 -21.36 -12.05 -3.76
CA MET A 345 -22.67 -12.60 -4.10
C MET A 345 -23.81 -11.93 -3.32
N VAL A 346 -23.59 -11.58 -2.05
CA VAL A 346 -24.55 -10.78 -1.26
C VAL A 346 -24.80 -9.43 -1.94
N PHE A 347 -23.75 -8.73 -2.36
CA PHE A 347 -23.89 -7.47 -3.10
C PHE A 347 -24.57 -7.65 -4.47
N VAL A 348 -24.31 -8.76 -5.17
CA VAL A 348 -25.00 -9.08 -6.44
C VAL A 348 -26.49 -9.30 -6.23
N VAL A 349 -26.91 -9.95 -5.15
CA VAL A 349 -28.33 -10.09 -4.80
C VAL A 349 -28.94 -8.74 -4.42
N ALA A 350 -28.23 -7.94 -3.62
CA ALA A 350 -28.71 -6.66 -3.12
C ALA A 350 -28.83 -5.58 -4.21
N PHE A 351 -27.87 -5.53 -5.14
CA PHE A 351 -27.73 -4.42 -6.11
C PHE A 351 -27.76 -4.86 -7.58
N GLY A 352 -27.73 -6.16 -7.88
CA GLY A 352 -27.70 -6.66 -9.27
C GLY A 352 -28.93 -6.29 -10.11
N TRP A 353 -30.06 -5.98 -9.46
CA TRP A 353 -31.27 -5.47 -10.12
C TRP A 353 -31.06 -4.09 -10.75
N VAL A 354 -30.10 -3.29 -10.25
CA VAL A 354 -29.76 -1.97 -10.81
C VAL A 354 -29.20 -2.10 -12.21
N GLU A 355 -28.37 -3.13 -12.47
CA GLU A 355 -27.88 -3.43 -13.82
C GLU A 355 -29.02 -3.84 -14.77
N ASP A 356 -30.02 -4.57 -14.28
CA ASP A 356 -31.19 -4.96 -15.07
C ASP A 356 -32.06 -3.75 -15.42
N LEU A 357 -32.27 -2.84 -14.45
CA LEU A 357 -32.93 -1.55 -14.68
C LEU A 357 -32.16 -0.71 -15.72
N ALA A 358 -30.85 -0.58 -15.56
CA ALA A 358 -30.00 0.20 -16.45
C ALA A 358 -29.96 -0.38 -17.88
N ALA A 359 -30.02 -1.72 -17.98
CA ALA A 359 -30.09 -2.45 -19.24
C ALA A 359 -31.51 -2.54 -19.84
N ARG A 360 -32.55 -2.12 -19.11
CA ARG A 360 -33.98 -2.27 -19.46
C ARG A 360 -34.38 -3.74 -19.67
N ARG A 361 -33.93 -4.62 -18.78
CA ARG A 361 -34.26 -6.06 -18.75
C ARG A 361 -35.28 -6.34 -17.64
N ARG A 362 -35.84 -7.56 -17.62
CA ARG A 362 -36.64 -8.03 -16.47
C ARG A 362 -35.74 -8.10 -15.23
N LEU A 363 -36.27 -7.69 -14.08
CA LEU A 363 -35.54 -7.69 -12.81
C LEU A 363 -35.34 -9.14 -12.34
N LEU A 364 -34.09 -9.60 -12.29
CA LEU A 364 -33.74 -10.91 -11.75
C LEU A 364 -33.23 -10.73 -10.32
N VAL A 365 -34.13 -10.93 -9.34
CA VAL A 365 -33.87 -10.72 -7.91
C VAL A 365 -33.17 -11.92 -7.26
N CYS A 366 -33.34 -13.13 -7.81
CA CYS A 366 -32.71 -14.34 -7.28
C CYS A 366 -31.85 -15.06 -8.35
N PRO A 367 -30.52 -15.13 -8.18
CA PRO A 367 -29.60 -15.64 -9.20
C PRO A 367 -29.66 -17.16 -9.44
N LEU A 368 -30.19 -17.94 -8.49
CA LEU A 368 -30.15 -19.42 -8.53
C LEU A 368 -31.24 -20.07 -9.41
N LEU A 369 -32.26 -19.32 -9.84
CA LEU A 369 -33.42 -19.86 -10.57
C LEU A 369 -33.29 -19.80 -12.10
N VAL A 370 -32.18 -19.33 -12.66
CA VAL A 370 -31.97 -19.21 -14.12
C VAL A 370 -31.21 -20.40 -14.72
N ALA A 371 -30.84 -21.39 -13.89
CA ALA A 371 -30.05 -22.55 -14.34
C ALA A 371 -30.85 -23.59 -15.16
N SER A 372 -32.18 -23.47 -15.28
CA SER A 372 -32.99 -24.38 -16.10
C SER A 372 -33.32 -23.78 -17.47
N GLY A 373 -32.47 -24.08 -18.47
CA GLY A 373 -32.84 -24.42 -19.84
C GLY A 373 -33.53 -23.40 -20.77
N ASP A 374 -34.22 -22.38 -20.28
CA ASP A 374 -35.04 -21.53 -21.14
C ASP A 374 -34.28 -20.29 -21.62
N SER A 375 -34.00 -20.28 -22.92
CA SER A 375 -33.39 -19.16 -23.60
C SER A 375 -34.30 -17.92 -23.50
N PRO A 376 -33.78 -16.73 -23.13
CA PRO A 376 -34.58 -15.50 -23.01
C PRO A 376 -34.91 -14.86 -24.38
N GLY A 377 -35.22 -15.70 -25.37
CA GLY A 377 -35.48 -15.31 -26.76
C GLY A 377 -36.96 -15.14 -27.10
N ASP A 378 -37.87 -15.77 -26.37
CA ASP A 378 -39.30 -15.63 -26.61
C ASP A 378 -39.95 -14.72 -25.58
N ARG A 379 -40.35 -13.51 -26.02
CA ARG A 379 -41.71 -12.96 -25.84
C ARG A 379 -41.81 -11.50 -26.32
N ALA A 380 -42.91 -11.25 -27.02
CA ALA A 380 -43.38 -10.05 -27.71
C ALA A 380 -43.22 -8.69 -26.97
N PRO A 381 -43.24 -7.55 -27.71
CA PRO A 381 -43.18 -6.22 -27.12
C PRO A 381 -44.42 -5.94 -26.26
N PHE A 382 -44.21 -5.61 -24.98
CA PHE A 382 -45.30 -5.26 -24.06
C PHE A 382 -45.76 -3.82 -24.32
N ALA A 383 -46.81 -3.67 -25.11
CA ALA A 383 -47.80 -2.62 -24.92
C ALA A 383 -48.74 -3.02 -23.76
N ALA A 384 -49.11 -2.03 -22.94
CA ALA A 384 -50.23 -2.07 -21.99
C ALA A 384 -50.20 -3.13 -20.87
N HIS A 385 -49.53 -2.82 -19.75
CA HIS A 385 -50.13 -2.93 -18.41
C HIS A 385 -49.30 -2.11 -17.41
N ARG A 386 -49.51 -0.80 -17.44
CA ARG A 386 -49.24 0.05 -16.27
C ARG A 386 -50.26 -0.35 -15.21
N ARG A 387 -49.82 -0.43 -13.94
CA ARG A 387 -50.60 -0.71 -12.70
C ARG A 387 -50.58 -2.19 -12.28
N SER A 388 -49.54 -2.59 -11.56
CA SER A 388 -49.66 -3.53 -10.40
C SER A 388 -48.34 -3.79 -9.65
N VAL A 389 -47.19 -3.22 -10.04
CA VAL A 389 -45.89 -3.50 -9.38
C VAL A 389 -45.52 -2.50 -8.27
N TYR A 390 -46.34 -1.48 -8.01
CA TYR A 390 -46.05 -0.47 -6.98
C TYR A 390 -46.32 -0.88 -5.52
N ARG A 391 -46.68 -2.14 -5.24
CA ARG A 391 -47.05 -2.57 -3.86
C ARG A 391 -45.99 -3.34 -3.07
N PHE A 392 -44.75 -3.45 -3.57
CA PHE A 392 -43.63 -4.01 -2.80
C PHE A 392 -42.31 -3.25 -3.02
N VAL A 393 -42.40 -1.93 -3.14
CA VAL A 393 -41.25 -1.00 -3.22
C VAL A 393 -41.04 -0.28 -1.87
N GLY A 394 -41.68 -0.76 -0.81
CA GLY A 394 -41.79 -0.06 0.47
C GLY A 394 -41.02 -0.67 1.63
N VAL A 395 -39.92 -1.39 1.41
CA VAL A 395 -38.89 -1.68 2.44
C VAL A 395 -37.58 -1.89 1.68
N PRO A 396 -36.58 -0.98 1.75
CA PRO A 396 -35.23 -1.34 1.36
C PRO A 396 -34.88 -2.56 2.18
N SER A 397 -34.56 -3.69 1.52
CA SER A 397 -34.33 -5.00 2.12
C SER A 397 -33.66 -4.82 3.48
N LEU A 398 -34.29 -5.28 4.56
CA LEU A 398 -33.77 -5.13 5.92
C LEU A 398 -32.30 -5.59 6.01
N ALA A 399 -31.88 -6.52 5.14
CA ALA A 399 -30.49 -6.93 4.94
C ALA A 399 -29.53 -5.79 4.51
N GLY A 400 -29.94 -4.86 3.64
CA GLY A 400 -29.15 -3.70 3.25
C GLY A 400 -29.05 -2.65 4.36
N VAL A 401 -30.09 -2.48 5.17
CA VAL A 401 -30.08 -1.60 6.36
C VAL A 401 -29.31 -2.22 7.53
N LEU A 402 -29.37 -3.55 7.69
CA LEU A 402 -28.57 -4.30 8.66
C LEU A 402 -27.09 -4.36 8.24
N LEU A 403 -26.77 -4.43 6.94
CA LEU A 403 -25.41 -4.27 6.42
C LEU A 403 -24.90 -2.83 6.63
N LEU A 404 -25.76 -1.80 6.52
CA LEU A 404 -25.44 -0.43 6.91
C LEU A 404 -25.21 -0.28 8.42
N GLY A 405 -25.84 -1.11 9.26
CA GLY A 405 -25.55 -1.22 10.69
C GLY A 405 -24.16 -1.79 10.97
N GLY A 406 -23.67 -2.71 10.14
CA GLY A 406 -22.26 -3.14 10.13
C GLY A 406 -21.30 -2.03 9.71
N CYS A 407 -21.73 -1.13 8.81
CA CYS A 407 -20.96 0.06 8.45
C CYS A 407 -20.91 1.12 9.57
N ALA A 408 -21.89 1.15 10.48
CA ALA A 408 -21.87 2.06 11.63
C ALA A 408 -20.96 1.58 12.77
N PHE A 409 -20.52 0.31 12.75
CA PHE A 409 -19.48 -0.23 13.63
C PHE A 409 -18.05 0.01 13.08
N MET A 410 -17.90 0.70 11.93
CA MET A 410 -16.61 1.08 11.32
C MET A 410 -15.82 2.15 12.11
N THR A 411 -16.25 2.48 13.34
CA THR A 411 -15.53 3.37 14.26
C THR A 411 -14.68 2.63 15.27
N GLN A 412 -14.63 1.30 15.20
CA GLN A 412 -13.63 0.52 15.90
C GLN A 412 -12.35 0.50 15.06
N PRO A 413 -11.17 0.68 15.68
CA PRO A 413 -9.90 0.70 14.97
C PRO A 413 -9.72 -0.66 14.33
N MET A 414 -9.73 -0.70 13.00
CA MET A 414 -9.15 -1.83 12.28
C MET A 414 -7.70 -1.94 12.73
N SER A 415 -7.36 -3.08 13.34
CA SER A 415 -5.99 -3.52 13.54
C SER A 415 -5.19 -3.31 12.25
N GLY A 416 -3.94 -2.86 12.41
CA GLY A 416 -3.09 -2.25 11.38
C GLY A 416 -2.74 -3.11 10.16
N GLU A 417 -3.26 -4.32 10.02
CA GLU A 417 -2.96 -5.21 8.90
C GLU A 417 -3.89 -5.04 7.70
N ALA A 418 -5.11 -4.54 7.87
CA ALA A 418 -6.05 -4.41 6.76
C ALA A 418 -6.10 -2.99 6.15
N ALA A 419 -5.28 -2.04 6.63
CA ALA A 419 -4.93 -0.82 5.88
C ALA A 419 -3.63 -1.02 5.06
N ALA A 420 -2.75 -1.93 5.49
CA ALA A 420 -1.54 -2.31 4.76
C ALA A 420 -1.84 -3.13 3.49
N ALA A 421 -3.03 -3.73 3.36
CA ALA A 421 -3.42 -4.48 2.16
C ALA A 421 -3.93 -3.59 0.98
N ALA A 422 -4.10 -2.27 1.16
CA ALA A 422 -4.50 -1.34 0.09
C ALA A 422 -3.28 -0.72 -0.57
N ASP A 423 -2.28 -0.41 0.24
CA ASP A 423 -1.00 0.15 -0.19
C ASP A 423 0.06 -0.93 -0.44
N GLY A 424 -0.21 -2.17 -0.04
CA GLY A 424 0.66 -3.33 -0.21
C GLY A 424 0.12 -4.30 -1.22
N ALA A 425 0.09 -3.89 -2.49
CA ALA A 425 0.17 -4.85 -3.57
C ALA A 425 1.65 -5.09 -3.92
N VAL A 426 2.39 -5.59 -2.93
CA VAL A 426 3.71 -6.23 -3.00
C VAL A 426 3.72 -7.30 -1.91
N GLY A 427 3.78 -8.56 -2.32
CA GLY A 427 3.59 -9.71 -1.44
C GLY A 427 4.80 -10.06 -0.58
N GLY A 428 4.54 -11.01 0.33
CA GLY A 428 5.57 -11.79 1.00
C GLY A 428 4.93 -12.87 1.86
N ALA A 429 4.75 -14.07 1.28
CA ALA A 429 4.44 -15.26 2.05
C ALA A 429 5.72 -15.85 2.66
N VAL A 430 5.56 -16.26 3.90
CA VAL A 430 6.47 -16.97 4.81
C VAL A 430 6.71 -18.41 4.34
N ASP A 431 7.89 -18.96 4.66
CA ASP A 431 8.24 -20.38 4.48
C ASP A 431 8.75 -20.96 5.82
N GLY A 432 8.37 -22.21 6.13
CA GLY A 432 9.12 -23.05 7.09
C GLY A 432 8.30 -23.97 8.01
N GLY A 433 8.33 -25.29 7.76
CA GLY A 433 7.86 -26.29 8.74
C GLY A 433 7.77 -27.74 8.24
N VAL A 434 8.87 -28.48 8.30
CA VAL A 434 9.11 -29.86 7.82
C VAL A 434 8.26 -30.94 8.52
N VAL A 435 7.65 -31.85 7.74
CA VAL A 435 7.57 -33.29 8.07
C VAL A 435 7.87 -34.11 6.81
N ALA A 436 8.85 -35.00 6.90
CA ALA A 436 9.38 -35.78 5.80
C ALA A 436 8.40 -36.84 5.28
N SER A 437 8.16 -36.87 3.95
CA SER A 437 7.81 -38.12 3.26
C SER A 437 8.34 -38.12 1.82
N ARG A 438 9.00 -39.22 1.47
CA ARG A 438 9.70 -39.50 0.20
C ARG A 438 8.74 -39.44 -1.00
N VAL A 439 9.22 -38.98 -2.17
CA VAL A 439 9.32 -39.74 -3.45
C VAL A 439 9.43 -38.82 -4.70
N ALA A 440 10.39 -39.20 -5.56
CA ALA A 440 10.57 -38.97 -7.00
C ALA A 440 11.00 -37.60 -7.57
N LYS A 441 12.31 -37.48 -7.80
CA LYS A 441 12.99 -36.57 -8.74
C LYS A 441 12.48 -36.71 -10.19
N LYS A 442 12.38 -35.59 -10.91
CA LYS A 442 12.48 -35.47 -12.39
C LYS A 442 13.41 -34.29 -12.75
N PRO A 443 14.01 -34.26 -13.96
CA PRO A 443 15.39 -33.83 -14.18
C PRO A 443 15.51 -32.34 -14.59
N PRO A 444 16.70 -31.74 -14.42
CA PRO A 444 16.99 -30.40 -14.89
C PRO A 444 17.18 -30.40 -16.42
N VAL A 445 16.61 -29.40 -17.10
CA VAL A 445 16.81 -29.13 -18.53
C VAL A 445 17.64 -27.83 -18.65
N PRO A 446 18.61 -27.75 -19.58
CA PRO A 446 19.91 -27.14 -19.35
C PRO A 446 19.96 -25.65 -19.68
N SER A 447 20.67 -24.88 -18.84
CA SER A 447 21.07 -23.50 -19.15
C SER A 447 22.33 -23.51 -20.00
N GLN A 448 22.20 -23.25 -21.30
CA GLN A 448 23.32 -22.79 -22.11
C GLN A 448 23.45 -21.27 -21.98
N ALA A 449 24.31 -20.84 -21.05
CA ALA A 449 24.91 -19.51 -21.11
C ALA A 449 26.12 -19.56 -22.05
N PRO A 450 26.48 -18.48 -22.78
CA PRO A 450 27.82 -18.36 -23.33
C PRO A 450 28.86 -18.29 -22.19
N PRO A 451 30.11 -18.75 -22.39
CA PRO A 451 31.05 -18.94 -21.30
C PRO A 451 31.46 -17.59 -20.69
N ARG A 452 31.40 -17.48 -19.36
CA ARG A 452 32.16 -16.48 -18.59
C ARG A 452 33.49 -17.12 -18.16
N PRO A 453 34.61 -16.37 -18.13
CA PRO A 453 35.89 -16.90 -17.69
C PRO A 453 35.81 -17.40 -16.25
N GLU A 454 36.31 -18.61 -16.03
CA GLU A 454 36.38 -19.29 -14.73
C GLU A 454 37.37 -18.60 -13.79
N PHE A 455 36.91 -18.31 -12.57
CA PHE A 455 37.76 -18.36 -11.38
C PHE A 455 37.08 -19.28 -10.37
N GLU A 456 37.83 -20.28 -9.90
CA GLU A 456 37.40 -21.33 -8.98
C GLU A 456 36.74 -20.76 -7.71
N ARG A 457 35.58 -21.31 -7.35
CA ARG A 457 34.96 -21.14 -6.03
C ARG A 457 35.42 -22.25 -5.09
N ALA A 458 35.88 -21.87 -3.90
CA ALA A 458 35.86 -22.71 -2.71
C ALA A 458 34.43 -22.83 -2.15
N PRO A 459 34.10 -23.91 -1.40
CA PRO A 459 32.73 -24.36 -1.17
C PRO A 459 31.93 -23.48 -0.21
N SER A 460 30.66 -23.29 -0.57
CA SER A 460 29.60 -22.63 0.19
C SER A 460 29.17 -23.42 1.42
N THR A 461 29.11 -22.75 2.57
CA THR A 461 28.18 -23.09 3.65
C THR A 461 26.95 -22.18 3.54
N SER A 462 25.79 -22.81 3.59
CA SER A 462 24.47 -22.20 3.43
C SER A 462 23.99 -21.52 4.73
N ALA A 463 23.49 -20.29 4.62
CA ALA A 463 22.56 -19.69 5.58
C ALA A 463 21.43 -18.97 4.80
N PRO A 464 20.17 -19.02 5.28
CA PRO A 464 19.02 -18.46 4.56
C PRO A 464 18.96 -16.94 4.68
N ALA A 465 18.50 -16.30 3.62
CA ALA A 465 18.19 -14.88 3.56
C ALA A 465 16.94 -14.55 4.39
N SER A 466 17.01 -13.54 5.25
CA SER A 466 15.87 -12.97 5.97
C SER A 466 15.62 -11.53 5.55
N THR A 467 14.42 -11.27 5.05
CA THR A 467 13.79 -9.95 4.92
C THR A 467 13.39 -9.40 6.30
N THR A 468 13.45 -8.07 6.45
CA THR A 468 12.75 -7.23 7.46
C THR A 468 13.02 -7.46 8.96
N SER A 469 13.58 -6.44 9.63
CA SER A 469 13.18 -5.83 10.93
C SER A 469 12.62 -6.67 12.11
N GLU A 470 12.80 -7.99 12.15
CA GLU A 470 12.27 -8.87 13.20
C GLU A 470 13.30 -9.31 14.26
N ARG A 471 14.47 -8.68 14.33
CA ARG A 471 15.46 -9.07 15.35
C ARG A 471 15.29 -8.32 16.67
N ARG A 472 15.10 -9.12 17.72
CA ARG A 472 15.28 -8.84 19.15
C ARG A 472 16.62 -8.13 19.41
N ALA A 473 16.65 -7.27 20.41
CA ALA A 473 17.88 -6.64 20.88
C ALA A 473 18.92 -7.71 21.21
N ALA A 474 20.15 -7.56 20.72
CA ALA A 474 21.26 -8.24 21.34
C ALA A 474 21.61 -7.43 22.59
N VAL A 475 21.30 -7.94 23.79
CA VAL A 475 21.90 -7.42 25.02
C VAL A 475 23.40 -7.69 24.91
N VAL A 476 24.20 -6.65 24.66
CA VAL A 476 25.57 -6.84 24.14
C VAL A 476 26.54 -7.30 25.23
N ALA A 477 26.35 -6.93 26.50
CA ALA A 477 27.09 -7.41 27.68
C ALA A 477 26.64 -6.62 28.92
N PRO A 478 26.86 -7.13 30.14
CA PRO A 478 26.78 -6.31 31.35
C PRO A 478 27.77 -5.13 31.26
N ALA A 479 27.33 -3.93 31.63
CA ALA A 479 28.17 -2.74 31.65
C ALA A 479 29.38 -2.92 32.59
N ALA A 480 30.55 -2.43 32.18
CA ALA A 480 31.66 -2.24 33.11
C ALA A 480 31.24 -1.22 34.18
N THR A 481 31.71 -1.38 35.42
CA THR A 481 31.35 -0.47 36.53
C THR A 481 31.93 0.92 36.29
N ILE A 482 31.13 1.82 35.73
CA ILE A 482 31.46 3.22 35.49
C ILE A 482 31.00 4.03 36.71
N ALA A 483 31.80 5.02 37.12
CA ALA A 483 31.40 5.92 38.21
C ALA A 483 30.10 6.67 37.82
N PRO A 484 29.10 6.74 38.72
CA PRO A 484 27.81 7.33 38.40
C PRO A 484 27.95 8.80 37.99
N ALA A 485 27.27 9.17 36.90
CA ALA A 485 27.14 10.56 36.46
C ALA A 485 26.21 11.34 37.40
N ALA A 486 26.21 12.67 37.29
CA ALA A 486 25.37 13.52 38.14
C ALA A 486 23.87 13.18 37.97
N PRO A 487 23.08 13.15 39.06
CA PRO A 487 21.65 12.83 38.98
C PRO A 487 20.89 13.93 38.23
N LEU A 488 20.01 13.53 37.31
CA LEU A 488 19.17 14.45 36.52
C LEU A 488 18.06 15.11 37.35
N ALA A 489 17.62 14.44 38.41
CA ALA A 489 16.57 14.90 39.32
C ALA A 489 16.65 14.12 40.64
N PRO A 490 15.94 14.54 41.70
CA PRO A 490 15.79 13.75 42.92
C PRO A 490 15.15 12.38 42.61
N GLU A 491 15.63 11.32 43.23
CA GLU A 491 15.01 9.98 43.12
C GLU A 491 13.57 10.00 43.63
N ALA A 492 12.72 9.19 43.00
CA ALA A 492 11.34 8.99 43.40
C ALA A 492 11.23 8.54 44.86
N ASP A 493 10.20 9.02 45.57
CA ASP A 493 9.85 8.42 46.86
C ASP A 493 9.38 6.96 46.69
N ASP A 494 9.49 6.16 47.76
CA ASP A 494 9.20 4.73 47.73
C ASP A 494 7.77 4.42 47.23
N ALA A 495 6.80 5.28 47.54
CA ALA A 495 5.40 5.06 47.16
C ALA A 495 5.19 5.26 45.65
N LEU A 496 5.74 6.34 45.10
CA LEU A 496 5.70 6.64 43.68
C LEU A 496 6.55 5.64 42.88
N ALA A 497 7.76 5.31 43.35
CA ALA A 497 8.62 4.29 42.74
C ALA A 497 7.89 2.94 42.63
N THR A 498 7.21 2.52 43.70
CA THR A 498 6.41 1.29 43.73
C THR A 498 5.22 1.36 42.77
N ALA A 499 4.57 2.51 42.64
CA ALA A 499 3.45 2.69 41.72
C ALA A 499 3.89 2.65 40.25
N ILE A 500 5.02 3.28 39.92
CA ILE A 500 5.60 3.26 38.57
C ILE A 500 6.06 1.83 38.23
N GLN A 501 6.79 1.15 39.12
CA GLN A 501 7.24 -0.23 38.89
C GLN A 501 6.05 -1.17 38.63
N ARG A 502 4.98 -1.08 39.44
CA ARG A 502 3.75 -1.87 39.23
C ARG A 502 3.13 -1.61 37.85
N THR A 503 3.12 -0.36 37.42
CA THR A 503 2.60 0.02 36.09
C THR A 503 3.41 -0.67 34.98
N VAL A 504 4.75 -0.66 35.10
CA VAL A 504 5.64 -1.34 34.15
C VAL A 504 5.42 -2.86 34.15
N ASP A 505 5.32 -3.48 35.32
CA ASP A 505 5.09 -4.93 35.46
C ASP A 505 3.76 -5.37 34.86
N GLU A 506 2.67 -4.65 35.18
CA GLU A 506 1.33 -4.93 34.65
C GLU A 506 1.27 -4.73 33.14
N TRP A 507 1.89 -3.66 32.63
CA TRP A 507 1.96 -3.40 31.20
C TRP A 507 2.74 -4.49 30.47
N ARG A 508 3.92 -4.88 30.99
CA ARG A 508 4.76 -5.93 30.43
C ARG A 508 4.00 -7.25 30.32
N ALA A 509 3.32 -7.65 31.40
CA ALA A 509 2.53 -8.87 31.45
C ALA A 509 1.33 -8.82 30.48
N ARG A 510 0.62 -7.69 30.42
CA ARG A 510 -0.55 -7.49 29.55
C ARG A 510 -0.19 -7.60 28.07
N TRP A 511 0.94 -7.02 27.68
CA TRP A 511 1.39 -6.95 26.29
C TRP A 511 2.39 -8.04 25.90
N ASN A 512 2.58 -9.03 26.78
CA ASN A 512 3.46 -10.19 26.58
C ASN A 512 4.89 -9.80 26.14
N VAL A 513 5.43 -8.75 26.76
CA VAL A 513 6.79 -8.29 26.50
C VAL A 513 7.76 -9.14 27.34
N PRO A 514 8.77 -9.81 26.76
CA PRO A 514 9.63 -10.70 27.54
C PRO A 514 10.41 -9.98 28.63
N GLY A 515 10.99 -8.83 28.30
CA GLY A 515 11.76 -8.00 29.20
C GLY A 515 11.71 -6.53 28.78
N ILE A 516 11.75 -5.63 29.77
CA ILE A 516 11.70 -4.19 29.59
C ILE A 516 12.56 -3.48 30.64
N ALA A 517 13.30 -2.45 30.24
CA ALA A 517 13.87 -1.42 31.10
C ALA A 517 13.23 -0.07 30.76
N VAL A 518 12.82 0.69 31.78
CA VAL A 518 12.14 1.98 31.63
C VAL A 518 12.82 2.98 32.55
N GLY A 519 12.92 4.22 32.12
CA GLY A 519 13.20 5.31 33.02
C GLY A 519 12.37 6.55 32.71
N VAL A 520 12.13 7.33 33.75
CA VAL A 520 11.27 8.50 33.75
C VAL A 520 11.99 9.62 34.51
N VAL A 521 12.07 10.80 33.89
CA VAL A 521 12.68 11.97 34.49
C VAL A 521 11.75 13.17 34.30
N GLN A 522 11.43 13.84 35.40
CA GLN A 522 10.87 15.19 35.43
C GLN A 522 11.86 16.07 36.18
N PRO A 523 12.73 16.82 35.49
CA PRO A 523 13.85 17.45 36.16
C PRO A 523 13.42 18.44 37.26
N GLY A 524 14.18 18.43 38.35
CA GLY A 524 13.83 19.13 39.59
C GLY A 524 12.77 18.44 40.47
N SER A 525 12.07 17.42 39.96
CA SER A 525 10.97 16.76 40.68
C SER A 525 11.18 15.26 40.88
N LEU A 526 11.56 14.52 39.83
CA LEU A 526 11.55 13.06 39.84
C LEU A 526 12.59 12.46 38.89
N SER A 527 13.34 11.48 39.37
CA SER A 527 14.05 10.49 38.56
C SER A 527 13.63 9.10 39.03
N TRP A 528 13.38 8.20 38.08
CA TRP A 528 13.11 6.80 38.36
C TRP A 528 13.58 5.93 37.20
N ARG A 529 14.13 4.77 37.51
CA ARG A 529 14.44 3.70 36.55
C ARG A 529 14.03 2.36 37.14
N GLY A 530 13.49 1.48 36.29
CA GLY A 530 13.12 0.13 36.69
C GLY A 530 13.12 -0.82 35.51
N ALA A 531 13.28 -2.10 35.82
CA ALA A 531 13.27 -3.17 34.82
C ALA A 531 12.30 -4.29 35.24
N SER A 532 11.87 -5.08 34.28
CA SER A 532 10.99 -6.23 34.50
C SER A 532 11.22 -7.29 33.43
N GLY A 533 11.17 -8.56 33.84
CA GLY A 533 11.30 -9.69 32.92
C GLY A 533 12.74 -10.03 32.57
N ALA A 534 12.92 -10.71 31.43
CA ALA A 534 14.19 -11.30 31.04
C ALA A 534 14.39 -11.21 29.52
N ASP A 535 15.64 -11.29 29.10
CA ASP A 535 16.00 -11.53 27.71
C ASP A 535 15.53 -12.95 27.33
N PRO A 536 14.69 -13.10 26.30
CA PRO A 536 14.11 -14.39 25.93
C PRO A 536 15.10 -15.33 25.21
N VAL A 537 16.29 -14.85 24.85
CA VAL A 537 17.39 -15.60 24.22
C VAL A 537 18.35 -16.10 25.28
N THR A 538 18.84 -15.21 26.16
CA THR A 538 19.84 -15.57 27.17
C THR A 538 19.20 -16.09 28.46
N GLY A 539 17.94 -15.76 28.72
CA GLY A 539 17.25 -16.01 29.98
C GLY A 539 17.71 -15.11 31.12
N ALA A 540 18.64 -14.17 30.87
CA ALA A 540 19.12 -13.23 31.88
C ALA A 540 18.03 -12.22 32.22
N ALA A 541 17.90 -11.87 33.50
CA ALA A 541 17.03 -10.78 33.91
C ALA A 541 17.48 -9.47 33.27
N VAL A 542 16.52 -8.65 32.81
CA VAL A 542 16.82 -7.31 32.30
C VAL A 542 17.17 -6.40 33.46
N ASP A 543 18.22 -5.61 33.30
CA ASP A 543 18.65 -4.58 34.23
C ASP A 543 18.49 -3.16 33.64
N VAL A 544 18.40 -2.14 34.50
CA VAL A 544 18.29 -0.74 34.07
C VAL A 544 19.59 -0.21 33.46
N ASP A 545 20.72 -0.83 33.80
CA ASP A 545 22.05 -0.50 33.29
C ASP A 545 22.44 -1.36 32.07
N ASP A 546 21.53 -2.21 31.58
CA ASP A 546 21.71 -2.90 30.31
C ASP A 546 21.74 -1.90 29.15
N ARG A 547 22.62 -2.18 28.18
CA ARG A 547 22.75 -1.37 26.97
C ARG A 547 21.94 -1.95 25.81
N PHE A 548 21.26 -1.06 25.09
CA PHE A 548 20.41 -1.39 23.95
C PHE A 548 20.89 -0.65 22.69
N ASP A 549 20.81 -1.32 21.54
CA ASP A 549 20.94 -0.66 20.24
C ASP A 549 19.70 0.23 20.02
N ILE A 550 19.92 1.54 20.02
CA ILE A 550 18.81 2.50 19.92
C ILE A 550 18.37 2.75 18.47
N THR A 551 19.01 2.07 17.52
CA THR A 551 18.80 2.15 16.08
C THR A 551 18.48 3.57 15.62
N SER A 552 17.28 3.85 15.12
CA SER A 552 16.93 5.11 14.49
C SER A 552 16.87 6.31 15.45
N ILE A 553 16.85 6.12 16.77
CA ILE A 553 17.02 7.24 17.73
C ILE A 553 18.36 7.96 17.51
N THR A 554 19.35 7.23 16.99
CA THR A 554 20.62 7.78 16.48
C THR A 554 20.44 9.02 15.61
N LYS A 555 19.34 9.13 14.85
CA LYS A 555 19.05 10.28 13.99
C LYS A 555 18.95 11.59 14.76
N THR A 556 18.50 11.56 16.01
CA THR A 556 18.46 12.74 16.89
C THR A 556 19.86 13.32 17.11
N PHE A 557 20.88 12.47 17.27
CA PHE A 557 22.28 12.87 17.37
C PHE A 557 22.80 13.45 16.05
N THR A 558 22.55 12.75 14.93
CA THR A 558 22.94 13.22 13.58
C THR A 558 22.32 14.57 13.25
N GLY A 559 21.02 14.73 13.53
CA GLY A 559 20.29 15.98 13.33
C GLY A 559 20.86 17.10 14.18
N THR A 560 21.22 16.81 15.43
CA THR A 560 21.84 17.79 16.33
C THR A 560 23.17 18.30 15.77
N LEU A 561 24.06 17.42 15.30
CA LEU A 561 25.31 17.85 14.65
C LEU A 561 25.06 18.74 13.43
N VAL A 562 24.08 18.39 12.59
CA VAL A 562 23.72 19.21 11.41
C VAL A 562 23.20 20.58 11.84
N PHE A 563 22.38 20.66 12.89
CA PHE A 563 21.87 21.94 13.40
C PHE A 563 22.96 22.77 14.08
N GLN A 564 23.89 22.18 14.83
CA GLN A 564 25.07 22.89 15.38
C GLN A 564 25.88 23.54 14.26
N LEU A 565 26.22 22.77 13.22
CA LEU A 565 26.97 23.28 12.07
C LEU A 565 26.18 24.31 11.26
N ALA A 566 24.84 24.22 11.23
CA ALA A 566 24.01 25.23 10.61
C ALA A 566 23.98 26.55 11.41
N ALA A 567 23.93 26.46 12.75
CA ALA A 567 24.01 27.63 13.63
C ALA A 567 25.36 28.35 13.53
N GLU A 568 26.45 27.60 13.29
CA GLU A 568 27.79 28.13 13.01
C GLU A 568 27.93 28.75 11.60
N GLY A 569 26.93 28.55 10.73
CA GLY A 569 26.98 28.99 9.33
C GLY A 569 27.81 28.07 8.42
N SER A 570 28.27 26.93 8.92
CA SER A 570 29.04 25.92 8.17
C SER A 570 28.14 25.08 7.24
N ILE A 571 26.85 24.96 7.56
CA ILE A 571 25.83 24.31 6.72
C ILE A 571 24.68 25.28 6.45
N ASP A 572 24.34 25.49 5.18
CA ASP A 572 23.09 26.13 4.81
C ASP A 572 22.01 25.06 4.58
N LEU A 573 20.94 25.10 5.38
CA LEU A 573 19.87 24.11 5.34
C LEU A 573 19.05 24.15 4.04
N ASP A 574 18.99 25.31 3.40
CA ASP A 574 18.16 25.57 2.22
C ASP A 574 18.96 25.61 0.92
N ALA A 575 20.30 25.60 1.02
CA ALA A 575 21.16 25.41 -0.13
C ALA A 575 21.08 23.99 -0.71
N PRO A 576 21.33 23.84 -2.02
CA PRO A 576 21.56 22.52 -2.62
C PRO A 576 22.70 21.78 -1.90
N LEU A 577 22.57 20.47 -1.78
CA LEU A 577 23.58 19.62 -1.16
C LEU A 577 24.93 19.80 -1.88
N PRO A 578 26.03 20.09 -1.17
CA PRO A 578 27.34 20.19 -1.78
C PRO A 578 27.76 18.83 -2.34
N ARG A 579 28.75 18.84 -3.25
CA ARG A 579 29.38 17.61 -3.72
C ARG A 579 30.12 16.96 -2.54
N LEU A 580 29.76 15.73 -2.23
CA LEU A 580 30.42 14.94 -1.17
C LEU A 580 31.59 14.14 -1.77
N VAL A 581 32.78 14.18 -1.17
CA VAL A 581 33.98 13.51 -1.71
C VAL A 581 33.83 11.99 -1.69
N ARG A 582 33.17 11.44 -0.68
CA ARG A 582 32.86 10.00 -0.59
C ARG A 582 31.86 9.53 -1.65
N VAL A 583 31.13 10.46 -2.27
CA VAL A 583 30.04 10.17 -3.20
C VAL A 583 30.08 11.15 -4.38
N PRO A 584 31.18 11.16 -5.16
CA PRO A 584 31.44 12.20 -6.14
C PRO A 584 30.42 12.20 -7.29
N ASP A 585 29.72 11.08 -7.49
CA ASP A 585 28.72 10.87 -8.53
C ASP A 585 27.27 10.87 -7.99
N PHE A 586 27.01 11.52 -6.86
CA PHE A 586 25.65 11.63 -6.31
C PHE A 586 24.74 12.39 -7.30
N PRO A 587 23.82 11.71 -8.02
CA PRO A 587 23.20 12.28 -9.22
C PRO A 587 22.14 13.34 -8.91
N TYR A 588 21.68 13.41 -7.65
CA TYR A 588 20.58 14.29 -7.22
C TYR A 588 21.05 15.45 -6.33
N ALA A 589 22.36 15.66 -6.16
CA ALA A 589 22.90 16.59 -5.14
C ALA A 589 22.42 18.03 -5.38
N ALA A 590 22.42 18.46 -6.64
CA ALA A 590 21.95 19.78 -7.03
C ALA A 590 20.43 20.00 -6.87
N GLY A 591 19.64 18.93 -6.70
CA GLY A 591 18.18 18.97 -6.58
C GLY A 591 17.64 18.68 -5.19
N ILE A 592 18.52 18.42 -4.21
CA ILE A 592 18.16 18.09 -2.83
C ILE A 592 18.80 19.12 -1.91
N THR A 593 18.05 19.61 -0.92
CA THR A 593 18.59 20.46 0.16
C THR A 593 18.84 19.66 1.44
N VAL A 594 19.66 20.20 2.34
CA VAL A 594 19.91 19.58 3.66
C VAL A 594 18.63 19.50 4.50
N ARG A 595 17.76 20.52 4.42
CA ARG A 595 16.43 20.49 5.06
C ARG A 595 15.57 19.34 4.55
N GLN A 596 15.62 19.04 3.26
CA GLN A 596 14.87 17.91 2.68
C GLN A 596 15.41 16.56 3.15
N LEU A 597 16.71 16.43 3.39
CA LEU A 597 17.30 15.23 4.00
C LEU A 597 16.79 15.05 5.43
N LEU A 598 16.90 16.10 6.27
CA LEU A 598 16.43 16.08 7.66
C LEU A 598 14.95 15.72 7.78
N THR A 599 14.11 16.24 6.88
CA THR A 599 12.64 16.08 6.89
C THR A 599 12.14 14.88 6.09
N HIS A 600 13.01 14.01 5.58
CA HIS A 600 12.62 12.86 4.78
C HIS A 600 11.86 13.17 3.47
N ARG A 601 12.17 14.31 2.84
CA ARG A 601 11.48 14.80 1.63
C ARG A 601 12.30 14.66 0.35
N THR A 602 13.29 13.78 0.29
CA THR A 602 14.17 13.64 -0.88
C THR A 602 13.67 12.64 -1.92
N GLY A 603 12.84 11.68 -1.52
CA GLY A 603 12.49 10.52 -2.35
C GLY A 603 13.58 9.47 -2.45
N LEU A 604 14.71 9.59 -1.73
CA LEU A 604 15.75 8.56 -1.72
C LEU A 604 15.21 7.25 -1.14
N VAL A 605 15.39 6.15 -1.86
CA VAL A 605 15.00 4.81 -1.40
C VAL A 605 15.79 4.45 -0.13
N PRO A 606 15.16 3.91 0.92
CA PRO A 606 15.88 3.38 2.08
C PRO A 606 16.85 2.29 1.62
N TYR A 607 18.13 2.36 2.00
CA TYR A 607 19.13 1.44 1.47
C TYR A 607 18.80 -0.05 1.72
N ARG A 608 18.07 -0.34 2.81
CA ARG A 608 17.58 -1.70 3.16
C ARG A 608 16.47 -2.21 2.24
N ASP A 609 15.82 -1.32 1.51
CA ASP A 609 14.72 -1.65 0.59
C ASP A 609 15.21 -1.74 -0.87
N THR A 610 16.52 -1.65 -1.08
CA THR A 610 17.14 -1.73 -2.42
C THR A 610 17.27 -3.17 -2.90
N ARG A 611 17.31 -3.36 -4.23
CA ARG A 611 17.56 -4.69 -4.82
C ARG A 611 18.91 -5.27 -4.41
N ALA A 612 19.92 -4.42 -4.27
CA ALA A 612 21.25 -4.84 -3.85
C ALA A 612 21.24 -5.39 -2.41
N TYR A 613 20.50 -4.74 -1.50
CA TYR A 613 20.34 -5.21 -0.13
C TYR A 613 19.56 -6.52 -0.07
N ALA A 614 18.47 -6.64 -0.83
CA ALA A 614 17.70 -7.89 -0.91
C ALA A 614 18.54 -9.06 -1.45
N ALA A 615 19.46 -8.80 -2.38
CA ALA A 615 20.29 -9.84 -2.99
C ALA A 615 21.45 -10.30 -2.08
N ALA A 616 22.06 -9.39 -1.34
CA ALA A 616 23.21 -9.66 -0.49
C ALA A 616 23.31 -8.65 0.68
N PRO A 617 22.48 -8.80 1.73
CA PRO A 617 22.41 -7.82 2.81
C PRO A 617 23.75 -7.71 3.54
N ASP A 618 24.41 -8.84 3.81
CA ASP A 618 25.72 -8.90 4.48
C ASP A 618 26.85 -8.24 3.66
N ALA A 619 26.65 -8.03 2.36
CA ALA A 619 27.62 -7.32 1.54
C ALA A 619 27.51 -5.79 1.68
N ILE A 620 26.43 -5.27 2.30
CA ILE A 620 26.16 -3.84 2.50
C ILE A 620 26.43 -3.46 3.96
N ASP A 621 27.68 -3.66 4.37
CA ASP A 621 28.18 -3.50 5.74
C ASP A 621 28.87 -2.14 6.00
N THR A 622 29.00 -1.29 4.98
CA THR A 622 29.60 0.05 5.10
C THR A 622 28.66 1.13 4.55
N PRO A 623 28.81 2.40 4.96
CA PRO A 623 27.86 3.43 4.55
C PRO A 623 28.01 3.78 3.07
N ASP A 624 29.22 3.66 2.50
CA ASP A 624 29.48 3.88 1.07
C ASP A 624 28.75 2.84 0.23
N LYS A 625 28.77 1.56 0.65
CA LYS A 625 28.03 0.49 -0.03
C LYS A 625 26.53 0.66 0.10
N ALA A 626 26.05 1.07 1.29
CA ALA A 626 24.64 1.34 1.53
C ALA A 626 24.12 2.49 0.65
N LEU A 627 24.88 3.58 0.57
CA LEU A 627 24.50 4.69 -0.29
C LEU A 627 24.63 4.32 -1.77
N ALA A 628 25.70 3.64 -2.19
CA ALA A 628 25.85 3.18 -3.57
C ALA A 628 24.67 2.30 -4.00
N ALA A 629 24.23 1.38 -3.13
CA ALA A 629 23.03 0.57 -3.37
C ALA A 629 21.76 1.42 -3.54
N ALA A 630 21.57 2.44 -2.69
CA ALA A 630 20.42 3.34 -2.78
C ALA A 630 20.44 4.20 -4.05
N LEU A 631 21.62 4.63 -4.50
CA LEU A 631 21.78 5.45 -5.70
C LEU A 631 21.57 4.67 -7.01
N LEU A 632 21.55 3.34 -6.98
CA LEU A 632 21.16 2.51 -8.12
C LEU A 632 19.63 2.49 -8.34
N GLU A 633 18.86 2.90 -7.34
CA GLU A 633 17.41 2.96 -7.43
C GLU A 633 16.93 4.37 -7.85
N PRO A 634 15.85 4.49 -8.63
CA PRO A 634 15.22 5.78 -8.89
C PRO A 634 14.63 6.37 -7.61
N LEU A 635 14.52 7.70 -7.54
CA LEU A 635 13.77 8.35 -6.47
C LEU A 635 12.31 7.86 -6.46
N GLN A 636 11.76 7.63 -5.27
CA GLN A 636 10.36 7.24 -5.07
C GLN A 636 9.40 8.37 -5.44
N PHE A 637 9.85 9.62 -5.33
CA PHE A 637 9.14 10.84 -5.72
C PHE A 637 10.14 11.98 -5.89
N ALA A 638 9.73 13.07 -6.54
CA ALA A 638 10.59 14.23 -6.72
C ALA A 638 10.89 14.94 -5.36
N PRO A 639 12.12 15.41 -5.11
CA PRO A 639 12.47 16.10 -3.87
C PRO A 639 11.50 17.25 -3.53
N GLY A 640 11.14 17.37 -2.26
CA GLY A 640 10.21 18.36 -1.72
C GLY A 640 8.72 18.02 -1.87
N THR A 641 8.35 17.11 -2.78
CA THR A 641 6.93 16.89 -3.14
C THR A 641 6.14 16.01 -2.17
N LYS A 642 6.80 15.07 -1.49
CA LYS A 642 6.22 14.17 -0.49
C LYS A 642 7.20 13.97 0.66
N SER A 643 6.74 13.32 1.73
CA SER A 643 7.59 12.83 2.83
C SER A 643 7.51 11.31 2.86
N ALA A 644 8.66 10.64 2.94
CA ALA A 644 8.74 9.21 3.20
C ALA A 644 10.04 8.87 3.93
N TYR A 645 9.90 8.15 5.04
CA TYR A 645 11.03 7.79 5.87
C TYR A 645 12.11 7.05 5.07
N SER A 646 13.36 7.49 5.22
CA SER A 646 14.49 6.89 4.53
C SER A 646 15.77 7.08 5.33
N SER A 647 16.35 5.96 5.75
CA SER A 647 17.65 5.93 6.43
C SER A 647 18.78 6.45 5.54
N THR A 648 18.61 6.38 4.22
CA THR A 648 19.58 6.90 3.24
C THR A 648 19.78 8.41 3.39
N ASN A 649 18.75 9.16 3.79
CA ASN A 649 18.89 10.60 4.04
C ASN A 649 19.91 10.89 5.14
N PHE A 650 19.87 10.10 6.21
CA PHE A 650 20.75 10.26 7.35
C PHE A 650 22.15 9.71 7.10
N LEU A 651 22.31 8.74 6.19
CA LEU A 651 23.64 8.37 5.67
C LEU A 651 24.30 9.56 4.97
N VAL A 652 23.55 10.27 4.12
CA VAL A 652 24.05 11.45 3.41
C VAL A 652 24.38 12.58 4.37
N LEU A 653 23.55 12.82 5.40
CA LEU A 653 23.85 13.81 6.45
C LEU A 653 25.09 13.45 7.25
N GLY A 654 25.32 12.16 7.55
CA GLY A 654 26.55 11.69 8.17
C GLY A 654 27.80 12.06 7.35
N PHE A 655 27.76 11.78 6.04
CA PHE A 655 28.86 12.17 5.15
C PHE A 655 29.04 13.68 5.03
N LEU A 656 27.94 14.44 5.07
CA LEU A 656 28.00 15.89 5.03
C LEU A 656 28.73 16.47 6.26
N VAL A 657 28.40 16.00 7.47
CA VAL A 657 29.04 16.53 8.69
C VAL A 657 30.53 16.15 8.76
N GLU A 658 30.90 14.96 8.27
CA GLU A 658 32.31 14.56 8.13
C GLU A 658 33.05 15.45 7.13
N GLU A 659 32.44 15.72 5.96
CA GLU A 659 33.03 16.55 4.90
C GLU A 659 33.26 17.99 5.38
N VAL A 660 32.26 18.58 6.03
CA VAL A 660 32.31 19.98 6.48
C VAL A 660 33.33 20.19 7.60
N THR A 661 33.50 19.20 8.48
CA THR A 661 34.37 19.33 9.66
C THR A 661 35.76 18.74 9.45
N GLY A 662 35.93 17.82 8.50
CA GLY A 662 37.14 17.02 8.33
C GLY A 662 37.36 15.98 9.43
N LEU A 663 36.40 15.79 10.34
CA LEU A 663 36.45 14.82 11.43
C LEU A 663 35.59 13.60 11.08
N GLY A 664 36.00 12.42 11.53
CA GLY A 664 35.17 11.23 11.44
C GLY A 664 33.92 11.36 12.32
N TYR A 665 32.80 10.77 11.88
CA TYR A 665 31.52 10.91 12.55
C TYR A 665 31.57 10.50 14.04
N ASP A 666 32.33 9.46 14.36
CA ASP A 666 32.47 8.95 15.74
C ASP A 666 33.15 9.97 16.65
N ALA A 667 34.18 10.64 16.14
CA ALA A 667 34.87 11.70 16.87
C ALA A 667 33.97 12.92 17.06
N LEU A 668 33.10 13.22 16.09
CA LEU A 668 32.11 14.29 16.22
C LEU A 668 31.09 13.97 17.33
N LEU A 669 30.56 12.74 17.37
CA LEU A 669 29.66 12.33 18.45
C LEU A 669 30.33 12.45 19.81
N GLU A 670 31.56 11.94 19.95
CA GLU A 670 32.28 11.96 21.23
C GLU A 670 32.52 13.40 21.70
N GLN A 671 33.13 14.24 20.86
CA GLN A 671 33.59 15.57 21.23
C GLN A 671 32.46 16.59 21.35
N GLN A 672 31.45 16.52 20.48
CA GLN A 672 30.40 17.54 20.41
C GLN A 672 29.15 17.17 21.20
N LEU A 673 28.90 15.87 21.43
CA LEU A 673 27.66 15.41 22.06
C LEU A 673 27.90 14.59 23.32
N PHE A 674 28.69 13.50 23.29
CA PHE A 674 28.78 12.57 24.42
C PHE A 674 29.55 13.14 25.60
N GLU A 675 30.74 13.69 25.40
CA GLU A 675 31.53 14.31 26.48
C GLU A 675 30.81 15.54 27.07
N PRO A 676 30.27 16.49 26.27
CA PRO A 676 29.61 17.68 26.83
C PRO A 676 28.37 17.39 27.68
N VAL A 677 27.67 16.30 27.40
CA VAL A 677 26.47 15.90 28.16
C VAL A 677 26.68 14.65 28.99
N ASP A 678 27.93 14.25 29.25
CA ASP A 678 28.33 13.16 30.16
C ASP A 678 27.64 11.80 29.86
N LEU A 679 27.61 11.38 28.59
CA LEU A 679 27.06 10.08 28.14
C LEU A 679 28.10 8.96 28.23
N ARG A 680 28.41 8.51 29.45
CA ARG A 680 29.53 7.58 29.72
C ARG A 680 29.29 6.13 29.30
N SER A 681 28.03 5.73 29.20
CA SER A 681 27.59 4.37 28.84
C SER A 681 27.13 4.27 27.39
N THR A 682 27.33 5.34 26.62
CA THR A 682 26.98 5.42 25.20
C THR A 682 28.20 5.09 24.35
N THR A 683 28.02 4.20 23.40
CA THR A 683 29.10 3.73 22.53
C THR A 683 28.58 3.34 21.16
N HIS A 684 29.48 2.81 20.33
CA HIS A 684 29.20 2.37 18.99
C HIS A 684 28.95 0.85 18.87
N SER A 685 27.94 0.48 18.09
CA SER A 685 27.85 -0.84 17.47
C SER A 685 28.88 -0.97 16.33
N PRO A 686 29.60 -2.11 16.20
CA PRO A 686 30.41 -2.37 15.02
C PRO A 686 29.58 -2.27 13.72
N PRO A 687 30.16 -1.78 12.61
CA PRO A 687 29.46 -1.73 11.33
C PRO A 687 28.91 -3.09 10.92
N SER A 688 27.69 -3.08 10.39
CA SER A 688 27.01 -4.29 9.93
C SER A 688 26.00 -3.97 8.82
N ALA A 689 25.45 -5.00 8.18
CA ALA A 689 24.33 -4.83 7.24
C ALA A 689 23.13 -4.07 7.86
N LEU A 690 22.93 -4.24 9.16
CA LEU A 690 21.87 -3.57 9.90
C LEU A 690 22.26 -2.16 10.32
N ALA A 691 23.54 -1.90 10.58
CA ALA A 691 24.05 -0.61 11.01
C ALA A 691 25.34 -0.30 10.24
N PRO A 692 25.26 0.10 8.96
CA PRO A 692 26.45 0.31 8.14
C PRO A 692 27.25 1.51 8.66
N ASN A 693 26.62 2.43 9.41
CA ASN A 693 27.29 3.46 10.19
C ASN A 693 26.45 3.99 11.37
N PHE A 694 27.08 4.88 12.12
CA PHE A 694 26.55 5.64 13.25
C PHE A 694 25.63 6.78 12.89
N ALA A 695 25.50 7.18 11.63
CA ALA A 695 24.68 8.34 11.29
C ALA A 695 23.20 7.99 11.18
N THR A 696 22.85 6.71 11.02
CA THR A 696 21.45 6.27 10.90
C THR A 696 20.99 5.33 12.01
N SER A 697 21.85 4.41 12.49
CA SER A 697 21.44 3.38 13.46
C SER A 697 22.59 2.61 14.11
N GLY A 698 23.61 3.30 14.65
CA GLY A 698 24.81 2.65 15.19
C GLY A 698 25.11 2.95 16.67
N ILE A 699 24.23 3.67 17.38
CA ILE A 699 24.47 3.99 18.79
C ILE A 699 23.90 2.90 19.70
N VAL A 700 24.67 2.54 20.72
CA VAL A 700 24.27 1.65 21.81
C VAL A 700 24.40 2.42 23.11
N THR A 701 23.34 2.42 23.94
CA THR A 701 23.33 3.17 25.20
C THR A 701 22.41 2.51 26.23
N ASP A 702 22.56 2.89 27.50
CA ASP A 702 21.66 2.47 28.57
C ASP A 702 20.50 3.45 28.76
N THR A 703 19.60 3.11 29.69
CA THR A 703 18.41 3.91 29.97
C THR A 703 18.76 5.28 30.55
N ALA A 704 19.81 5.39 31.36
CA ALA A 704 20.17 6.62 32.06
C ALA A 704 20.78 7.66 31.12
N ASP A 705 21.71 7.25 30.28
CA ASP A 705 22.33 8.11 29.27
C ASP A 705 21.32 8.54 28.22
N LEU A 706 20.40 7.65 27.81
CA LEU A 706 19.35 8.02 26.85
C LEU A 706 18.40 9.10 27.40
N LEU A 707 18.07 9.04 28.71
CA LEU A 707 17.33 10.11 29.38
C LEU A 707 18.13 11.41 29.46
N ARG A 708 19.42 11.32 29.80
CA ARG A 708 20.32 12.49 29.85
C ARG A 708 20.40 13.16 28.48
N TRP A 709 20.50 12.38 27.41
CA TRP A 709 20.42 12.89 26.04
C TRP A 709 19.09 13.61 25.77
N GLY A 710 17.96 13.00 26.11
CA GLY A 710 16.64 13.61 25.93
C GLY A 710 16.50 14.96 26.66
N ILE A 711 16.95 15.03 27.91
CA ILE A 711 16.92 16.27 28.70
C ILE A 711 17.85 17.33 28.12
N ALA A 712 19.09 16.97 27.78
CA ALA A 712 20.04 17.90 27.19
C ALA A 712 19.58 18.47 25.84
N LEU A 713 18.89 17.64 25.04
CA LEU A 713 18.40 18.02 23.71
C LEU A 713 17.12 18.86 23.78
N TYR A 714 16.08 18.36 24.45
CA TYR A 714 14.73 18.94 24.35
C TYR A 714 14.44 20.01 25.40
N ARG A 715 15.11 19.97 26.56
CA ARG A 715 14.82 20.89 27.67
C ARG A 715 15.92 21.91 27.88
N ASP A 716 17.15 21.46 28.05
CA ASP A 716 18.23 22.32 28.54
C ASP A 716 18.93 23.09 27.41
N HIS A 717 18.70 22.70 26.16
CA HIS A 717 19.33 23.30 24.97
C HIS A 717 20.87 23.28 25.03
N THR A 718 21.44 22.28 25.70
CA THR A 718 22.90 22.18 25.92
C THR A 718 23.64 21.88 24.62
N VAL A 719 23.01 21.13 23.72
CA VAL A 719 23.62 20.64 22.47
C VAL A 719 23.01 21.26 21.22
N ILE A 720 21.90 21.97 21.33
CA ILE A 720 21.22 22.60 20.19
C ILE A 720 20.65 23.95 20.61
N ASP A 721 20.70 24.93 19.71
CA ASP A 721 20.09 26.22 19.95
C ASP A 721 18.55 26.17 19.83
N VAL A 722 17.88 27.25 20.25
CA VAL A 722 16.42 27.34 20.20
C VAL A 722 15.85 27.29 18.79
N VAL A 723 16.63 27.70 17.78
CA VAL A 723 16.21 27.69 16.37
C VAL A 723 16.24 26.28 15.80
N GLY A 724 17.32 25.54 16.05
CA GLY A 724 17.47 24.13 15.69
C GLY A 724 16.43 23.26 16.39
N LEU A 725 16.21 23.48 17.70
CA LEU A 725 15.15 22.76 18.39
C LEU A 725 13.76 23.10 17.80
N ALA A 726 13.44 24.38 17.62
CA ALA A 726 12.16 24.77 17.01
C ALA A 726 11.96 24.15 15.62
N ALA A 727 13.04 23.93 14.85
CA ALA A 727 12.97 23.19 13.60
C ALA A 727 12.65 21.70 13.82
N MET A 728 13.26 21.03 14.80
CA MET A 728 12.90 19.64 15.16
C MET A 728 11.41 19.50 15.52
N HIS A 729 10.80 20.49 16.16
CA HIS A 729 9.35 20.49 16.45
C HIS A 729 8.45 20.70 15.22
N GLN A 730 9.00 20.98 14.03
CA GLN A 730 8.23 21.07 12.77
C GLN A 730 7.91 19.68 12.21
N ILE A 731 6.97 19.01 12.87
CA ILE A 731 6.58 17.64 12.54
C ILE A 731 5.41 17.68 11.55
N ASP A 732 5.54 16.95 10.44
CA ASP A 732 4.46 16.79 9.46
C ASP A 732 3.33 15.96 10.08
N THR A 733 2.20 16.61 10.39
CA THR A 733 1.08 15.97 11.10
C THR A 733 0.45 14.80 10.34
N SER A 734 0.63 14.72 9.02
CA SER A 734 0.10 13.62 8.21
C SER A 734 0.95 12.35 8.27
N THR A 735 2.22 12.49 8.65
CA THR A 735 3.18 11.36 8.67
C THR A 735 3.84 11.13 10.03
N GLY A 736 3.78 12.11 10.94
CA GLY A 736 4.52 12.12 12.21
C GLY A 736 6.01 12.38 12.06
N LEU A 737 6.53 12.61 10.85
CA LEU A 737 7.96 12.81 10.58
C LEU A 737 8.36 14.29 10.73
N GLY A 738 9.38 14.55 11.54
CA GLY A 738 10.03 15.86 11.65
C GLY A 738 11.53 15.80 11.30
N PRO A 739 12.25 16.93 11.38
CA PRO A 739 13.71 16.96 11.27
C PRO A 739 14.36 16.11 12.36
N ALA A 740 14.81 14.90 12.02
CA ALA A 740 15.51 13.98 12.93
C ALA A 740 14.71 13.46 14.15
N VAL A 741 13.40 13.72 14.20
CA VAL A 741 12.50 13.35 15.31
C VAL A 741 11.13 12.90 14.79
N TYR A 742 10.35 12.31 15.69
CA TYR A 742 8.95 11.92 15.51
C TYR A 742 8.05 12.59 16.55
N GLY A 743 6.80 12.79 16.17
CA GLY A 743 5.72 13.15 17.09
C GLY A 743 4.93 11.93 17.54
N TYR A 744 4.54 11.88 18.82
CA TYR A 744 3.66 10.84 19.37
C TYR A 744 2.42 11.44 20.01
N CYS A 745 1.26 10.88 19.67
CA CYS A 745 -0.01 11.23 20.30
C CYS A 745 -0.12 10.53 21.69
N PRO A 746 -0.97 10.99 22.64
CA PRO A 746 -2.12 11.90 22.47
C PRO A 746 -1.76 13.26 21.87
N CYS A 747 -2.62 13.81 21.04
CA CYS A 747 -2.39 15.09 20.40
C CYS A 747 -3.27 16.15 21.06
N THR A 748 -2.70 17.26 21.51
CA THR A 748 -3.46 18.40 22.06
C THR A 748 -3.81 19.35 20.93
N ILE A 749 -5.05 19.81 20.85
CA ILE A 749 -5.45 20.82 19.87
C ILE A 749 -5.39 22.18 20.56
N ASP A 750 -4.58 23.10 20.03
CA ASP A 750 -4.54 24.47 20.56
C ASP A 750 -5.81 25.26 20.20
N ASP A 751 -5.97 26.46 20.78
CA ASP A 751 -7.11 27.35 20.52
C ASP A 751 -7.25 27.77 19.04
N SER A 752 -6.19 27.58 18.24
CA SER A 752 -6.19 27.85 16.79
C SER A 752 -6.64 26.64 15.96
N GLY A 753 -6.94 25.51 16.60
CA GLY A 753 -7.32 24.27 15.94
C GLY A 753 -6.14 23.47 15.38
N ARG A 754 -4.90 23.78 15.77
CA ARG A 754 -3.71 23.04 15.35
C ARG A 754 -3.43 21.90 16.33
N GLU A 755 -3.19 20.71 15.78
CA GLU A 755 -2.74 19.55 16.53
C GLU A 755 -1.27 19.73 16.93
N HIS A 756 -1.00 19.55 18.22
CA HIS A 756 0.32 19.50 18.82
C HIS A 756 0.53 18.09 19.35
N TRP A 757 1.66 17.50 19.02
CA TRP A 757 2.09 16.23 19.57
C TRP A 757 2.38 16.41 21.05
N GLN A 758 1.80 15.60 21.93
CA GLN A 758 2.12 15.66 23.36
C GLN A 758 3.57 15.25 23.63
N TRP A 759 4.11 14.38 22.77
CA TRP A 759 5.48 13.90 22.89
C TRP A 759 6.25 14.15 21.59
N ILE A 760 7.49 14.60 21.74
CA ILE A 760 8.52 14.62 20.71
C ILE A 760 9.58 13.58 21.08
N GLY A 761 10.21 12.95 20.10
CA GLY A 761 11.22 11.94 20.38
C GLY A 761 11.65 11.16 19.15
N HIS A 762 12.04 9.90 19.35
CA HIS A 762 12.28 8.99 18.24
C HIS A 762 12.13 7.53 18.70
N THR A 763 11.72 6.65 17.78
CA THR A 763 11.60 5.20 18.01
C THR A 763 12.70 4.47 17.26
N GLY A 764 13.33 3.53 17.94
CA GLY A 764 14.26 2.56 17.39
C GLY A 764 13.58 1.24 17.03
N GLY A 765 14.35 0.15 17.02
CA GLY A 765 13.86 -1.21 16.82
C GLY A 765 13.21 -1.76 18.08
N THR A 766 13.85 -1.45 19.20
CA THR A 766 13.58 -1.98 20.54
C THR A 766 13.55 -0.89 21.61
N THR A 767 13.78 0.36 21.21
CA THR A 767 13.93 1.50 22.14
C THR A 767 13.01 2.64 21.73
N GLN A 768 12.50 3.39 22.69
CA GLN A 768 11.77 4.63 22.49
C GLN A 768 12.37 5.70 23.40
N LEU A 769 12.61 6.89 22.85
CA LEU A 769 12.81 8.11 23.61
C LEU A 769 11.62 9.03 23.35
N ALA A 770 11.03 9.57 24.40
CA ALA A 770 9.92 10.52 24.33
C ALA A 770 10.10 11.63 25.37
N TYR A 771 9.79 12.86 24.98
CA TYR A 771 9.81 14.04 25.83
C TYR A 771 8.53 14.85 25.62
N SER A 772 7.96 15.37 26.69
CA SER A 772 6.77 16.22 26.65
C SER A 772 7.09 17.63 27.11
N ASP A 773 6.95 18.62 26.21
CA ASP A 773 7.18 20.04 26.54
C ASP A 773 6.20 20.55 27.60
N THR A 774 4.97 20.05 27.57
CA THR A 774 3.88 20.54 28.43
C THR A 774 4.02 20.08 29.87
N ASP A 775 4.55 18.87 30.06
CA ASP A 775 4.67 18.25 31.38
C ASP A 775 6.10 18.24 31.90
N ASP A 776 7.06 18.57 31.02
CA ASP A 776 8.48 18.60 31.31
C ASP A 776 9.01 17.23 31.77
N ILE A 777 8.55 16.17 31.06
CA ILE A 777 8.83 14.76 31.36
C ILE A 777 9.55 14.11 30.18
N ALA A 778 10.68 13.47 30.46
CA ALA A 778 11.37 12.54 29.57
C ALA A 778 11.09 11.08 29.99
N ILE A 779 10.83 10.22 29.00
CA ILE A 779 10.68 8.78 29.18
C ILE A 779 11.57 8.06 28.16
N ALA A 780 12.37 7.13 28.66
CA ALA A 780 13.10 6.16 27.85
C ALA A 780 12.56 4.76 28.14
N LEU A 781 12.30 3.98 27.09
CA LEU A 781 11.89 2.59 27.23
C LEU A 781 12.73 1.70 26.31
N ASN A 782 13.12 0.54 26.82
CA ASN A 782 13.95 -0.44 26.15
C ASN A 782 13.30 -1.81 26.32
N VAL A 783 13.01 -2.52 25.24
CA VAL A 783 12.41 -3.88 25.28
C VAL A 783 13.37 -4.91 24.71
N THR A 784 13.26 -6.15 25.16
CA THR A 784 14.09 -7.27 24.66
C THR A 784 13.54 -7.92 23.40
N ASP A 785 12.37 -7.50 22.93
CA ASP A 785 11.77 -7.85 21.64
C ASP A 785 11.48 -6.60 20.79
N SER A 786 10.85 -6.77 19.64
CA SER A 786 10.67 -5.65 18.69
C SER A 786 9.50 -4.75 19.06
N LEU A 787 9.70 -3.43 18.98
CA LEU A 787 8.65 -2.42 19.07
C LEU A 787 7.72 -2.40 17.85
N TRP A 788 8.05 -3.16 16.81
CA TRP A 788 7.29 -3.24 15.56
C TRP A 788 6.36 -4.46 15.50
N LEU A 789 6.29 -5.27 16.56
CA LEU A 789 5.31 -6.34 16.68
C LEU A 789 3.87 -5.79 16.68
N GLU A 790 2.91 -6.59 16.24
CA GLU A 790 1.50 -6.18 16.14
C GLU A 790 1.00 -5.57 17.48
N ASN A 791 0.27 -4.45 17.39
CA ASN A 791 -0.24 -3.66 18.52
C ASN A 791 0.79 -2.98 19.44
N ARG A 792 2.10 -3.14 19.20
CA ARG A 792 3.13 -2.62 20.11
C ARG A 792 3.23 -1.10 20.14
N GLY A 793 2.96 -0.41 19.03
CA GLY A 793 2.84 1.05 19.02
C GLY A 793 1.72 1.57 19.93
N ARG A 794 0.56 0.91 19.93
CA ARG A 794 -0.55 1.21 20.86
C ARG A 794 -0.16 0.92 22.30
N ALA A 795 0.51 -0.20 22.54
CA ALA A 795 1.00 -0.56 23.86
C ALA A 795 1.96 0.50 24.41
N VAL A 796 2.93 0.96 23.61
CA VAL A 796 3.88 2.02 24.02
C VAL A 796 3.14 3.32 24.34
N ALA A 797 2.19 3.74 23.51
CA ALA A 797 1.40 4.94 23.77
C ALA A 797 0.59 4.84 25.08
N GLU A 798 0.03 3.66 25.38
CA GLU A 798 -0.62 3.38 26.66
C GLU A 798 0.38 3.48 27.82
N LEU A 799 1.59 2.93 27.69
CA LEU A 799 2.61 3.00 28.74
C LEU A 799 3.04 4.44 29.02
N LEU A 800 3.32 5.24 27.99
CA LEU A 800 3.67 6.66 28.14
C LEU A 800 2.56 7.41 28.89
N THR A 801 1.32 7.13 28.55
CA THR A 801 0.13 7.71 29.20
C THR A 801 0.03 7.33 30.68
N LEU A 802 0.21 6.04 31.00
CA LEU A 802 0.14 5.53 32.37
C LEU A 802 1.28 6.07 33.24
N LEU A 803 2.49 6.10 32.70
CA LEU A 803 3.67 6.65 33.38
C LEU A 803 3.47 8.15 33.66
N ARG A 804 3.03 8.92 32.66
CA ARG A 804 2.68 10.33 32.83
C ARG A 804 1.65 10.53 33.93
N ALA A 805 0.56 9.74 33.94
CA ALA A 805 -0.48 9.85 34.96
C ALA A 805 0.06 9.53 36.36
N ALA A 806 0.95 8.54 36.49
CA ALA A 806 1.61 8.22 37.74
C ALA A 806 2.49 9.37 38.24
N VAL A 807 3.32 9.96 37.37
CA VAL A 807 4.17 11.11 37.72
C VAL A 807 3.36 12.32 38.14
N LEU A 808 2.27 12.63 37.44
CA LEU A 808 1.43 13.80 37.72
C LEU A 808 0.39 13.56 38.83
N GLY A 809 0.33 12.36 39.44
CA GLY A 809 -0.66 12.02 40.47
C GLY A 809 -2.12 11.99 39.98
N ALA A 810 -2.34 11.79 38.68
CA ALA A 810 -3.68 11.78 38.08
C ALA A 810 -4.28 10.36 38.03
N THR A 811 -5.59 10.22 38.23
CA THR A 811 -6.26 8.90 38.11
C THR A 811 -6.26 8.40 36.64
N PRO A 812 -5.82 7.16 36.35
CA PRO A 812 -5.66 6.64 34.98
C PRO A 812 -6.93 6.69 34.13
N ARG A 813 -8.11 6.66 34.77
CA ARG A 813 -9.42 6.65 34.12
C ARG A 813 -9.77 7.93 33.35
N ALA A 814 -9.11 9.05 33.66
CA ALA A 814 -9.27 10.30 32.92
C ALA A 814 -8.26 10.44 31.77
N ALA A 815 -7.25 9.57 31.71
CA ALA A 815 -6.05 9.77 30.90
C ALA A 815 -5.93 8.82 29.70
N ILE A 816 -6.79 7.80 29.55
CA ILE A 816 -6.81 6.96 28.35
C ILE A 816 -7.79 7.56 27.35
N PRO A 817 -7.39 8.49 26.45
CA PRO A 817 -8.20 8.75 25.28
C PRO A 817 -8.34 7.43 24.54
N SER A 818 -9.54 7.14 24.05
CA SER A 818 -9.76 6.04 23.14
C SER A 818 -8.81 6.19 21.95
N PHE A 819 -7.71 5.44 21.92
CA PHE A 819 -6.85 5.36 20.75
C PHE A 819 -7.66 4.67 19.64
N SER A 820 -8.07 5.46 18.63
CA SER A 820 -8.90 5.09 17.47
C SER A 820 -8.15 5.30 16.15
#